data_AF-A0A7S3LIH2-F1
#
_entry.id   AF-A0A7S3LIH2-F1
#
_cell.length_a   1.000
_cell.length_b   1.000
_cell.length_c   1.000
_cell.angle_alpha   90.00
_cell.angle_beta   90.00
_cell.angle_gamma   90.00
#
_symmetry.space_group_name_H-M   'P 1'
#
loop_
_entity.id
_entity.type
_entity.pdbx_description
1 polymer ?
#
loop_
_entity_poly.entity_id
_entity_poly.type
_entity_poly.pdbx_seq_one_letter_code
_entity_poly.pdbx_strand_id
1 'polypeptide(L)'
;MTDQDDDKGGGMPGEIEDSDVPIRRQLPPKQVSKLFRQSQLLLASGGGSSSAMNAISINGDDATHSLDNVQEGSSVQRNDHLHRLYLKEKLRRAVWKIKQQKQAAALAPGTKLEEHKEEEFGMEVAAGEDGALVQRLREEVEHESRMDALQGKAKEVAKLVREKFGDHFEMGPGFPLEVRIQNLSYSAKRPGGEDHGAGMKKIETVYNTSCVYNLIHYLRRVMRCQARQTRTLPSSEPFYMLHDINLVIQPGTQYLILGPPASGKTSLLRAIAGLIPDPSPKDPESLEGSILYNGRALKNSDGIHIDNAIRYIDQNDTHAARLTVEETFEFAFQCMTGGQIIREQDHLSAEIIRAADQANRDHLATKLVLTGLGLSEVANTFVGDTLVRGVSGGQRRRVTVGEMMMSRSPILCGDEISTGLDAASTYDTVQVLLHFARQHKMSRVIALLQPSPETVSLFDEVIVLAEGRIIFSGPIESVEDYFADLGFQCPPFTDVADFLQLVSTEDGAAKLYLPPPGSGLPPTAPSAEELESFFRLSAFGDRIQNQLKKPFKYVWKSTHGSGSEESGEIVSRLSEAKAVNQKYANNFFRSTQIIAMRFFILWLRDKRVIMASTVKNVLMGLSCGGIFFGTDNPISIQGSLFQAGMFVLLGSITSSSGLVGDRMLFYKHADANFYSSWPYVSGRALAQIPQTLLDTMMFAVIFYYMVGLAGRESVSNFFTFFVIIFLFSLLSNQQMAMFATFASESSLQVYGAVILLLGILFGGFILAPDAIP
;
A
#
# COMPACT_ATOMS: atom_id res chain seq x y z
N MET A 1 8.10 -39.14 -42.00
CA MET A 1 7.58 -40.50 -42.21
C MET A 1 6.30 -40.58 -41.40
N THR A 2 5.20 -40.65 -42.16
CA THR A 2 3.83 -41.08 -41.85
C THR A 2 3.49 -41.42 -40.39
N ASP A 3 2.45 -40.78 -39.85
CA ASP A 3 1.14 -41.45 -39.77
C ASP A 3 -0.01 -40.43 -39.72
N GLN A 4 -1.01 -40.74 -40.56
CA GLN A 4 -2.33 -40.14 -40.63
C GLN A 4 -3.24 -40.83 -39.61
N ASP A 5 -4.23 -40.11 -39.09
CA ASP A 5 -5.58 -40.66 -39.04
C ASP A 5 -6.62 -39.54 -39.06
N ASP A 6 -7.63 -39.80 -39.89
CA ASP A 6 -8.74 -38.97 -40.36
C ASP A 6 -9.81 -38.73 -39.25
N ASP A 7 -10.62 -37.67 -39.37
CA ASP A 7 -11.90 -37.74 -40.10
C ASP A 7 -12.88 -36.58 -39.76
N LYS A 8 -13.52 -36.09 -40.83
CA LYS A 8 -14.84 -35.45 -40.98
C LYS A 8 -15.21 -34.10 -40.34
N GLY A 9 -15.50 -33.14 -41.25
CA GLY A 9 -16.83 -32.50 -41.27
C GLY A 9 -16.97 -31.12 -41.94
N GLY A 10 -17.19 -31.10 -43.26
CA GLY A 10 -18.17 -30.23 -43.96
C GLY A 10 -17.91 -28.72 -44.05
N GLY A 11 -17.69 -28.23 -45.27
CA GLY A 11 -17.60 -26.80 -45.59
C GLY A 11 -18.87 -26.16 -46.16
N MET A 12 -18.98 -24.85 -45.88
CA MET A 12 -19.55 -23.73 -46.67
C MET A 12 -21.09 -23.60 -46.82
N PRO A 13 -21.62 -22.39 -47.14
CA PRO A 13 -21.20 -21.02 -46.77
C PRO A 13 -22.38 -20.13 -46.31
N GLY A 14 -22.11 -18.97 -45.71
CA GLY A 14 -23.12 -17.96 -45.41
C GLY A 14 -22.49 -16.62 -45.04
N GLU A 15 -22.29 -15.78 -46.05
CA GLU A 15 -22.06 -14.34 -45.91
C GLU A 15 -23.23 -13.72 -45.13
N ILE A 16 -22.93 -13.02 -44.03
CA ILE A 16 -23.86 -12.05 -43.42
C ILE A 16 -23.07 -10.78 -43.14
N GLU A 17 -23.36 -9.82 -44.00
CA GLU A 17 -23.33 -8.36 -43.87
C GLU A 17 -22.69 -7.75 -42.62
N ASP A 18 -21.64 -6.96 -42.90
CA ASP A 18 -21.19 -5.83 -42.09
C ASP A 18 -22.39 -4.97 -41.66
N SER A 19 -22.64 -4.90 -40.36
CA SER A 19 -23.53 -3.91 -39.78
C SER A 19 -22.71 -2.71 -39.33
N ASP A 20 -22.95 -1.60 -40.02
CA ASP A 20 -22.44 -0.26 -39.75
C ASP A 20 -22.56 0.11 -38.27
N VAL A 21 -21.41 0.24 -37.59
CA VAL A 21 -21.30 0.94 -36.31
C VAL A 21 -21.38 2.45 -36.61
N PRO A 22 -22.37 3.20 -36.10
CA PRO A 22 -22.42 4.62 -36.36
C PRO A 22 -21.29 5.30 -35.58
N ILE A 23 -20.34 5.86 -36.32
CA ILE A 23 -19.33 6.80 -35.80
C ILE A 23 -20.09 7.92 -35.07
N ARG A 24 -20.05 7.90 -33.72
CA ARG A 24 -20.58 8.95 -32.85
C ARG A 24 -19.90 10.27 -33.23
N ARG A 25 -20.66 11.18 -33.84
CA ARG A 25 -20.22 12.57 -34.03
C ARG A 25 -20.15 13.24 -32.65
N GLN A 26 -18.93 13.51 -32.21
CA GLN A 26 -18.66 14.38 -31.06
C GLN A 26 -19.36 15.73 -31.27
N LEU A 27 -20.20 16.13 -30.32
CA LEU A 27 -20.80 17.46 -30.30
C LEU A 27 -19.72 18.47 -29.86
N PRO A 28 -19.57 19.60 -30.56
CA PRO A 28 -18.56 20.59 -30.20
C PRO A 28 -18.88 21.21 -28.82
N PRO A 29 -17.87 21.46 -27.96
CA PRO A 29 -18.05 21.86 -26.56
C PRO A 29 -18.89 23.14 -26.36
N LYS A 30 -19.00 23.98 -27.40
CA LYS A 30 -19.84 25.18 -27.38
C LYS A 30 -21.35 24.87 -27.37
N GLN A 31 -21.81 23.76 -27.92
CA GLN A 31 -23.24 23.39 -27.92
C GLN A 31 -23.68 22.78 -26.58
N VAL A 32 -22.80 22.00 -25.93
CA VAL A 32 -23.03 21.44 -24.59
C VAL A 32 -23.17 22.56 -23.54
N SER A 33 -22.31 23.58 -23.61
CA SER A 33 -22.37 24.75 -22.73
C SER A 33 -23.67 25.56 -22.83
N LYS A 34 -24.34 25.51 -24.00
CA LYS A 34 -25.53 26.31 -24.29
C LYS A 34 -26.80 25.63 -23.77
N LEU A 35 -26.87 24.30 -23.85
CA LEU A 35 -27.96 23.50 -23.31
C LEU A 35 -27.92 23.47 -21.77
N PHE A 36 -26.73 23.36 -21.17
CA PHE A 36 -26.56 23.34 -19.71
C PHE A 36 -26.82 24.71 -19.05
N ARG A 37 -26.48 25.82 -19.72
CA ARG A 37 -26.89 27.16 -19.27
C ARG A 37 -28.40 27.36 -19.33
N GLN A 38 -29.08 26.74 -20.29
CA GLN A 38 -30.53 26.84 -20.43
C GLN A 38 -31.29 26.07 -19.33
N SER A 39 -30.78 24.91 -18.91
CA SER A 39 -31.37 24.14 -17.81
C SER A 39 -31.12 24.79 -16.44
N GLN A 40 -29.94 25.36 -16.20
CA GLN A 40 -29.67 26.11 -14.95
C GLN A 40 -30.46 27.42 -14.84
N LEU A 41 -30.70 28.13 -15.95
CA LEU A 41 -31.57 29.32 -15.95
C LEU A 41 -33.04 29.00 -15.65
N LEU A 42 -33.52 27.81 -16.02
CA LEU A 42 -34.85 27.35 -15.67
C LEU A 42 -34.97 26.96 -14.19
N LEU A 43 -33.94 26.31 -13.63
CA LEU A 43 -33.90 25.92 -12.21
C LEU A 43 -33.69 27.11 -11.25
N ALA A 44 -32.92 28.13 -11.65
CA ALA A 44 -32.72 29.34 -10.86
C ALA A 44 -33.97 30.25 -10.78
N SER A 45 -34.98 30.03 -11.62
CA SER A 45 -36.21 30.84 -11.66
C SER A 45 -37.28 30.40 -10.64
N GLY A 46 -37.10 29.27 -9.96
CA GLY A 46 -38.03 28.70 -8.98
C GLY A 46 -37.59 28.89 -7.53
N GLY A 47 -37.35 30.13 -7.09
CA GLY A 47 -36.90 30.40 -5.73
C GLY A 47 -37.37 31.75 -5.19
N GLY A 48 -38.51 31.76 -4.52
CA GLY A 48 -39.00 32.94 -3.79
C GLY A 48 -40.20 32.62 -2.90
N SER A 49 -39.95 32.23 -1.66
CA SER A 49 -40.97 32.19 -0.60
C SER A 49 -40.64 33.26 0.45
N SER A 50 -41.49 34.29 0.52
CA SER A 50 -41.83 35.01 1.75
C SER A 50 -42.90 36.04 1.42
N SER A 51 -43.95 36.09 2.26
CA SER A 51 -44.99 37.11 2.33
C SER A 51 -46.22 36.94 1.43
N ALA A 52 -47.23 36.24 1.95
CA ALA A 52 -48.66 36.57 1.74
C ALA A 52 -49.52 35.79 2.74
N MET A 53 -49.66 36.33 3.96
CA MET A 53 -50.81 36.07 4.82
C MET A 53 -51.83 37.20 4.57
N ASN A 54 -53.10 36.81 4.42
CA ASN A 54 -54.34 37.61 4.42
C ASN A 54 -54.99 38.02 3.08
N ALA A 55 -56.32 37.85 3.09
CA ALA A 55 -57.36 38.18 2.10
C ALA A 55 -57.42 37.21 0.91
N ILE A 56 -58.53 36.52 0.62
CA ILE A 56 -59.86 37.04 0.27
C ILE A 56 -60.95 35.99 0.59
N SER A 57 -62.14 36.48 0.93
CA SER A 57 -63.31 35.74 1.37
C SER A 57 -64.31 35.41 0.24
N ILE A 58 -65.00 34.26 0.38
CA ILE A 58 -66.40 33.94 0.04
C ILE A 58 -66.81 33.69 -1.43
N ASN A 59 -67.13 32.42 -1.70
CA ASN A 59 -68.37 31.83 -2.28
C ASN A 59 -67.99 30.38 -2.66
N GLY A 60 -68.66 29.28 -2.33
CA GLY A 60 -70.04 28.98 -1.96
C GLY A 60 -70.28 27.57 -2.53
N ASP A 61 -70.62 26.62 -1.66
CA ASP A 61 -71.14 25.26 -1.91
C ASP A 61 -70.27 24.25 -2.69
N ASP A 62 -69.59 23.36 -1.93
CA ASP A 62 -69.54 21.89 -2.15
C ASP A 62 -68.42 21.27 -1.27
N ALA A 63 -68.73 20.89 -0.02
CA ALA A 63 -67.90 19.94 0.75
C ALA A 63 -68.56 19.53 2.07
N THR A 64 -69.37 18.47 2.06
CA THR A 64 -69.59 17.63 3.24
C THR A 64 -68.99 16.26 2.97
N HIS A 65 -67.68 16.11 3.21
CA HIS A 65 -66.95 14.86 3.49
C HIS A 65 -65.45 15.19 3.48
N SER A 66 -64.83 15.46 4.64
CA SER A 66 -63.37 15.31 4.92
C SER A 66 -62.85 16.25 6.03
N LEU A 67 -63.43 16.22 7.24
CA LEU A 67 -62.92 17.01 8.38
C LEU A 67 -62.63 16.21 9.66
N ASP A 68 -62.36 14.90 9.55
CA ASP A 68 -61.89 14.10 10.70
C ASP A 68 -60.41 13.65 10.60
N ASN A 69 -59.69 13.88 9.50
CA ASN A 69 -58.37 13.26 9.27
C ASN A 69 -57.13 14.15 9.52
N VAL A 70 -57.27 15.37 10.05
CA VAL A 70 -56.11 16.31 10.16
C VAL A 70 -55.63 16.55 11.60
N GLN A 71 -56.32 16.05 12.64
CA GLN A 71 -55.84 16.15 14.02
C GLN A 71 -55.13 14.88 14.56
N GLU A 72 -55.20 13.73 13.89
CA GLU A 72 -54.51 12.51 14.34
C GLU A 72 -53.05 12.37 13.87
N GLY A 73 -52.63 13.07 12.80
CA GLY A 73 -51.30 12.91 12.22
C GLY A 73 -50.13 13.42 13.10
N SER A 74 -50.37 14.41 13.97
CA SER A 74 -49.31 15.02 14.81
C SER A 74 -49.11 14.34 16.16
N SER A 75 -50.11 13.59 16.66
CA SER A 75 -50.02 12.81 17.89
C SER A 75 -49.40 11.43 17.65
N VAL A 76 -49.63 10.84 16.47
CA VAL A 76 -49.08 9.53 16.09
C VAL A 76 -47.56 9.56 15.84
N GLN A 77 -47.02 10.58 15.15
CA GLN A 77 -45.56 10.71 14.93
C GLN A 77 -44.76 11.00 16.21
N ARG A 78 -45.35 11.72 17.18
CA ARG A 78 -44.71 11.98 18.47
C ARG A 78 -44.68 10.74 19.37
N ASN A 79 -45.74 9.93 19.33
CA ASN A 79 -45.80 8.66 20.04
C ASN A 79 -44.84 7.62 19.45
N ASP A 80 -44.64 7.59 18.14
CA ASP A 80 -43.73 6.65 17.48
C ASP A 80 -42.24 6.93 17.82
N HIS A 81 -41.85 8.22 17.89
CA HIS A 81 -40.49 8.59 18.31
C HIS A 81 -40.21 8.25 19.79
N LEU A 82 -41.17 8.50 20.69
CA LEU A 82 -41.08 8.13 22.10
C LEU A 82 -41.05 6.61 22.29
N HIS A 83 -41.82 5.87 21.49
CA HIS A 83 -41.82 4.41 21.50
C HIS A 83 -40.47 3.83 21.06
N ARG A 84 -39.88 4.39 19.99
CA ARG A 84 -38.54 4.03 19.51
C ARG A 84 -37.45 4.32 20.56
N LEU A 85 -37.52 5.45 21.25
CA LEU A 85 -36.61 5.79 22.35
C LEU A 85 -36.75 4.81 23.54
N TYR A 86 -37.99 4.47 23.91
CA TYR A 86 -38.28 3.51 24.98
C TYR A 86 -37.76 2.11 24.66
N LEU A 87 -38.01 1.60 23.44
CA LEU A 87 -37.49 0.31 22.99
C LEU A 87 -35.96 0.29 22.95
N LYS A 88 -35.34 1.36 22.44
CA LYS A 88 -33.87 1.51 22.39
C LYS A 88 -33.26 1.49 23.80
N GLU A 89 -33.88 2.16 24.77
CA GLU A 89 -33.38 2.16 26.16
C GLU A 89 -33.60 0.81 26.87
N LYS A 90 -34.71 0.12 26.58
CA LYS A 90 -34.98 -1.24 27.08
C LYS A 90 -33.96 -2.25 26.54
N LEU A 91 -33.61 -2.16 25.25
CA LEU A 91 -32.54 -2.93 24.61
C LEU A 91 -31.16 -2.63 25.21
N ARG A 92 -30.82 -1.35 25.44
CA ARG A 92 -29.56 -0.96 26.13
C ARG A 92 -29.43 -1.60 27.51
N ARG A 93 -30.50 -1.60 28.31
CA ARG A 93 -30.51 -2.23 29.65
C ARG A 93 -30.35 -3.75 29.59
N ALA A 94 -30.94 -4.39 28.57
CA ALA A 94 -30.79 -5.83 28.35
C ALA A 94 -29.36 -6.22 27.96
N VAL A 95 -28.77 -5.52 26.98
CA VAL A 95 -27.37 -5.73 26.54
C VAL A 95 -26.39 -5.49 27.69
N TRP A 96 -26.62 -4.46 28.51
CA TRP A 96 -25.82 -4.18 29.69
C TRP A 96 -25.88 -5.29 30.74
N LYS A 97 -27.07 -5.85 31.01
CA LYS A 97 -27.24 -7.00 31.93
C LYS A 97 -26.51 -8.26 31.43
N ILE A 98 -26.58 -8.54 30.13
CA ILE A 98 -25.88 -9.67 29.51
C ILE A 98 -24.37 -9.50 29.62
N LYS A 99 -23.84 -8.29 29.37
CA LYS A 99 -22.41 -7.98 29.56
C LYS A 99 -21.96 -8.17 31.01
N GLN A 100 -22.76 -7.72 31.99
CA GLN A 100 -22.48 -7.91 33.42
C GLN A 100 -22.46 -9.40 33.80
N GLN A 101 -23.40 -10.19 33.28
CA GLN A 101 -23.42 -11.63 33.51
C GLN A 101 -22.22 -12.35 32.86
N LYS A 102 -21.83 -11.96 31.64
CA LYS A 102 -20.62 -12.51 30.98
C LYS A 102 -19.33 -12.11 31.70
N GLN A 103 -19.22 -10.88 32.20
CA GLN A 103 -18.07 -10.44 33.02
C GLN A 103 -18.03 -11.17 34.38
N ALA A 104 -19.16 -11.33 35.06
CA ALA A 104 -19.23 -12.09 36.31
C ALA A 104 -18.89 -13.57 36.12
N ALA A 105 -19.30 -14.18 35.00
CA ALA A 105 -18.96 -15.55 34.64
C ALA A 105 -17.48 -15.74 34.29
N ALA A 106 -16.83 -14.74 33.67
CA ALA A 106 -15.40 -14.77 33.36
C ALA A 106 -14.48 -14.73 34.61
N LEU A 107 -15.01 -14.27 35.75
CA LEU A 107 -14.30 -14.16 37.03
C LEU A 107 -14.48 -15.39 37.95
N ALA A 108 -15.33 -16.36 37.58
CA ALA A 108 -15.59 -17.58 38.35
C ALA A 108 -15.25 -18.84 37.54
N PRO A 109 -14.13 -19.53 37.81
CA PRO A 109 -13.76 -20.72 37.05
C PRO A 109 -14.66 -21.91 37.46
N GLY A 110 -15.55 -22.35 36.55
CA GLY A 110 -16.24 -23.65 36.66
C GLY A 110 -17.75 -23.68 36.37
N THR A 111 -18.42 -22.55 36.13
CA THR A 111 -19.85 -22.54 35.80
C THR A 111 -20.09 -22.67 34.28
N LYS A 112 -20.69 -23.79 33.85
CA LYS A 112 -21.26 -23.93 32.50
C LYS A 112 -22.43 -22.96 32.36
N LEU A 113 -22.44 -22.12 31.33
CA LEU A 113 -23.61 -21.32 30.96
C LEU A 113 -24.74 -22.27 30.51
N GLU A 114 -25.92 -22.13 31.10
CA GLU A 114 -27.16 -22.65 30.49
C GLU A 114 -27.48 -21.78 29.27
N GLU A 115 -27.19 -22.29 28.07
CA GLU A 115 -27.50 -21.64 26.78
C GLU A 115 -29.01 -21.45 26.54
N HIS A 116 -29.87 -22.05 27.39
CA HIS A 116 -31.33 -22.06 27.23
C HIS A 116 -32.07 -20.75 27.57
N LYS A 117 -31.39 -19.68 28.01
CA LYS A 117 -32.05 -18.39 28.34
C LYS A 117 -31.88 -17.27 27.31
N GLU A 118 -31.04 -17.44 26.30
CA GLU A 118 -30.92 -16.45 25.20
C GLU A 118 -32.11 -16.54 24.21
N GLU A 119 -32.69 -17.74 24.03
CA GLU A 119 -33.86 -17.95 23.15
C GLU A 119 -35.19 -17.52 23.80
N GLU A 120 -35.34 -17.72 25.10
CA GLU A 120 -36.59 -17.41 25.83
C GLU A 120 -36.85 -15.89 25.91
N PHE A 121 -35.81 -15.06 25.94
CA PHE A 121 -35.94 -13.60 25.97
C PHE A 121 -36.10 -12.97 24.58
N GLY A 122 -35.73 -13.69 23.52
CA GLY A 122 -35.98 -13.29 22.13
C GLY A 122 -37.45 -13.45 21.71
N MET A 123 -38.15 -14.44 22.29
CA MET A 123 -39.55 -14.72 21.95
C MET A 123 -40.57 -13.77 22.59
N GLU A 124 -40.29 -13.16 23.73
CA GLU A 124 -41.25 -12.27 24.41
C GLU A 124 -41.29 -10.84 23.82
N VAL A 125 -40.29 -10.45 23.01
CA VAL A 125 -40.23 -9.12 22.36
C VAL A 125 -40.69 -9.18 20.89
N ALA A 126 -40.79 -10.37 20.30
CA ALA A 126 -41.17 -10.59 18.90
C ALA A 126 -42.68 -10.90 18.69
N ALA A 127 -43.51 -10.74 19.72
CA ALA A 127 -44.95 -11.06 19.67
C ALA A 127 -45.86 -9.86 19.32
N GLY A 128 -45.36 -8.88 18.56
CA GLY A 128 -46.12 -7.75 18.03
C GLY A 128 -45.42 -7.19 16.79
N GLU A 129 -46.16 -6.49 15.92
CA GLU A 129 -45.85 -6.09 14.52
C GLU A 129 -44.51 -5.34 14.23
N ASP A 130 -43.58 -5.24 15.18
CA ASP A 130 -42.34 -4.44 15.12
C ASP A 130 -41.03 -5.25 15.09
N GLY A 131 -41.06 -6.53 14.66
CA GLY A 131 -39.86 -7.39 14.62
C GLY A 131 -38.68 -6.79 13.82
N ALA A 132 -38.98 -6.14 12.69
CA ALA A 132 -37.97 -5.50 11.85
C ALA A 132 -37.36 -4.23 12.49
N LEU A 133 -38.15 -3.47 13.26
CA LEU A 133 -37.69 -2.27 13.96
C LEU A 133 -36.80 -2.63 15.15
N VAL A 134 -37.19 -3.66 15.91
CA VAL A 134 -36.43 -4.18 17.06
C VAL A 134 -35.08 -4.73 16.61
N GLN A 135 -35.02 -5.39 15.45
CA GLN A 135 -33.77 -5.91 14.89
C GLN A 135 -32.81 -4.79 14.47
N ARG A 136 -33.29 -3.74 13.79
CA ARG A 136 -32.49 -2.54 13.46
C ARG A 136 -32.02 -1.81 14.72
N LEU A 137 -32.87 -1.67 15.73
CA LEU A 137 -32.50 -1.02 17.00
C LEU A 137 -31.47 -1.85 17.78
N ARG A 138 -31.51 -3.18 17.68
CA ARG A 138 -30.51 -4.06 18.28
C ARG A 138 -29.15 -3.87 17.61
N GLU A 139 -29.11 -3.82 16.29
CA GLU A 139 -27.90 -3.53 15.50
C GLU A 139 -27.35 -2.14 15.83
N GLU A 140 -28.20 -1.10 15.93
CA GLU A 140 -27.81 0.24 16.36
C GLU A 140 -27.21 0.25 17.79
N VAL A 141 -27.79 -0.49 18.74
CA VAL A 141 -27.33 -0.52 20.14
C VAL A 141 -26.04 -1.34 20.32
N GLU A 142 -25.88 -2.44 19.56
CA GLU A 142 -24.63 -3.19 19.50
C GLU A 142 -23.52 -2.37 18.83
N HIS A 143 -23.85 -1.62 17.78
CA HIS A 143 -22.97 -0.67 17.12
C HIS A 143 -22.50 0.44 18.10
N GLU A 144 -23.42 1.11 18.80
CA GLU A 144 -23.07 2.09 19.85
C GLU A 144 -22.19 1.46 20.95
N SER A 145 -22.50 0.24 21.38
CA SER A 145 -21.72 -0.48 22.40
C SER A 145 -20.29 -0.86 21.94
N ARG A 146 -20.10 -1.15 20.65
CA ARG A 146 -18.78 -1.38 20.04
C ARG A 146 -18.00 -0.08 19.93
N MET A 147 -18.66 0.98 19.49
CA MET A 147 -18.10 2.33 19.44
C MET A 147 -17.67 2.81 20.81
N ASP A 148 -18.45 2.56 21.87
CA ASP A 148 -18.11 2.89 23.25
C ASP A 148 -16.92 2.07 23.77
N ALA A 149 -16.81 0.79 23.40
CA ALA A 149 -15.67 -0.06 23.78
C ALA A 149 -14.37 0.35 23.07
N LEU A 150 -14.45 0.72 21.78
CA LEU A 150 -13.32 1.20 21.00
C LEU A 150 -12.92 2.62 21.40
N GLN A 151 -13.88 3.51 21.66
CA GLN A 151 -13.62 4.80 22.31
C GLN A 151 -13.05 4.59 23.71
N GLY A 152 -13.47 3.55 24.43
CA GLY A 152 -12.89 3.14 25.71
C GLY A 152 -11.41 2.80 25.59
N LYS A 153 -11.04 1.95 24.61
CA LYS A 153 -9.65 1.62 24.30
C LYS A 153 -8.83 2.83 23.83
N ALA A 154 -9.40 3.67 22.97
CA ALA A 154 -8.77 4.90 22.50
C ALA A 154 -8.59 5.93 23.64
N LYS A 155 -9.57 6.03 24.55
CA LYS A 155 -9.51 6.84 25.78
C LYS A 155 -8.51 6.26 26.76
N GLU A 156 -8.37 4.94 26.86
CA GLU A 156 -7.38 4.27 27.70
C GLU A 156 -5.96 4.52 27.17
N VAL A 157 -5.76 4.43 25.85
CA VAL A 157 -4.53 4.84 25.17
C VAL A 157 -4.24 6.33 25.40
N ALA A 158 -5.23 7.20 25.20
CA ALA A 158 -5.08 8.63 25.41
C ALA A 158 -4.83 8.97 26.89
N LYS A 159 -5.44 8.22 27.81
CA LYS A 159 -5.23 8.33 29.26
C LYS A 159 -3.82 7.86 29.63
N LEU A 160 -3.32 6.77 29.07
CA LEU A 160 -1.98 6.26 29.33
C LEU A 160 -0.89 7.20 28.80
N VAL A 161 -1.15 7.85 27.66
CA VAL A 161 -0.31 8.93 27.13
C VAL A 161 -0.40 10.18 28.00
N ARG A 162 -1.61 10.59 28.44
CA ARG A 162 -1.80 11.77 29.29
C ARG A 162 -1.26 11.58 30.72
N GLU A 163 -1.40 10.41 31.30
CA GLU A 163 -0.86 10.04 32.62
C GLU A 163 0.67 10.00 32.62
N LYS A 164 1.30 9.56 31.53
CA LYS A 164 2.76 9.50 31.41
C LYS A 164 3.42 10.81 30.93
N PHE A 165 2.74 11.62 30.11
CA PHE A 165 3.37 12.77 29.43
C PHE A 165 2.64 14.13 29.59
N GLY A 166 1.49 14.18 30.27
CA GLY A 166 0.71 15.42 30.44
C GLY A 166 0.09 15.92 29.13
N ASP A 167 -0.41 17.17 29.14
CA ASP A 167 -1.05 17.81 27.97
C ASP A 167 -0.03 18.38 26.94
N HIS A 168 1.28 18.24 27.19
CA HIS A 168 2.35 18.79 26.32
C HIS A 168 2.84 17.82 25.24
N PHE A 169 2.27 16.61 25.17
CA PHE A 169 2.72 15.58 24.24
C PHE A 169 1.92 15.61 22.93
N GLU A 170 2.29 16.53 22.03
CA GLU A 170 1.77 16.54 20.68
C GLU A 170 2.50 15.48 19.82
N MET A 171 1.90 14.30 19.63
CA MET A 171 2.40 13.27 18.70
C MET A 171 2.21 13.61 17.21
N GLY A 172 1.80 14.83 16.88
CA GLY A 172 1.67 15.27 15.48
C GLY A 172 3.02 15.61 14.86
N PRO A 173 3.16 15.54 13.51
CA PRO A 173 4.36 16.01 12.80
C PRO A 173 4.69 17.49 13.03
N GLY A 174 3.82 18.27 13.71
CA GLY A 174 4.07 19.67 14.04
C GLY A 174 3.90 20.64 12.89
N PHE A 175 3.59 20.15 11.67
CA PHE A 175 3.37 20.98 10.48
C PHE A 175 2.23 20.45 9.58
N PRO A 176 1.28 21.32 9.18
CA PRO A 176 0.24 21.00 8.20
C PRO A 176 0.83 20.95 6.78
N LEU A 177 0.34 20.01 5.98
CA LEU A 177 0.74 19.82 4.57
C LEU A 177 -0.49 19.91 3.67
N GLU A 178 -0.48 20.88 2.78
CA GLU A 178 -1.47 21.08 1.72
C GLU A 178 -0.85 20.64 0.38
N VAL A 179 -1.58 19.83 -0.39
CA VAL A 179 -1.16 19.38 -1.72
C VAL A 179 -2.14 19.93 -2.75
N ARG A 180 -1.65 20.60 -3.77
CA ARG A 180 -2.45 21.09 -4.90
C ARG A 180 -1.93 20.46 -6.19
N ILE A 181 -2.84 19.85 -6.93
CA ILE A 181 -2.59 19.24 -8.23
C ILE A 181 -3.28 20.10 -9.28
N GLN A 182 -2.52 20.55 -10.27
CA GLN A 182 -3.01 21.38 -11.36
C GLN A 182 -2.71 20.73 -12.70
N ASN A 183 -3.78 20.47 -13.45
CA ASN A 183 -3.76 19.93 -14.82
C ASN A 183 -2.84 18.72 -14.99
N LEU A 184 -2.89 17.78 -14.05
CA LEU A 184 -1.98 16.64 -14.02
C LEU A 184 -2.43 15.56 -15.01
N SER A 185 -1.62 15.30 -16.03
CA SER A 185 -1.78 14.16 -16.92
C SER A 185 -0.56 13.25 -16.81
N TYR A 186 -0.79 11.95 -16.66
CA TYR A 186 0.28 10.97 -16.52
C TYR A 186 0.15 9.91 -17.59
N SER A 187 1.15 9.80 -18.46
CA SER A 187 1.20 8.78 -19.51
C SER A 187 2.21 7.70 -19.15
N ALA A 188 1.81 6.44 -19.37
CA ALA A 188 2.70 5.31 -19.19
C ALA A 188 2.84 4.59 -20.53
N LYS A 189 4.08 4.36 -20.97
CA LYS A 189 4.32 3.52 -22.13
C LYS A 189 3.83 2.11 -21.80
N ARG A 190 2.86 1.60 -22.57
CA ARG A 190 2.51 0.18 -22.54
C ARG A 190 3.82 -0.61 -22.70
N PRO A 191 4.15 -1.57 -21.81
CA PRO A 191 5.12 -2.59 -22.17
C PRO A 191 4.60 -3.23 -23.47
N GLY A 192 5.39 -3.13 -24.53
CA GLY A 192 4.93 -3.24 -25.92
C GLY A 192 3.87 -4.31 -26.15
N GLY A 193 2.79 -3.92 -26.84
CA GLY A 193 1.67 -4.79 -27.17
C GLY A 193 2.12 -6.03 -27.93
N GLU A 194 1.92 -7.18 -27.31
CA GLU A 194 1.47 -8.42 -27.94
C GLU A 194 0.22 -8.85 -27.16
N ASP A 195 -0.75 -9.38 -27.91
CA ASP A 195 -2.18 -9.46 -27.64
C ASP A 195 -2.66 -10.05 -26.31
N HIS A 196 -3.93 -9.74 -26.02
CA HIS A 196 -4.74 -10.24 -24.91
C HIS A 196 -4.61 -11.75 -24.68
N GLY A 197 -3.89 -12.10 -23.61
CA GLY A 197 -3.94 -13.38 -22.94
C GLY A 197 -3.58 -13.15 -21.47
N ALA A 198 -4.49 -13.52 -20.57
CA ALA A 198 -4.33 -13.36 -19.14
C ALA A 198 -2.94 -13.80 -18.62
N GLY A 199 -2.31 -12.96 -17.82
CA GLY A 199 -1.40 -13.41 -16.76
C GLY A 199 -0.15 -14.21 -17.14
N MET A 200 0.48 -13.98 -18.29
CA MET A 200 1.82 -14.53 -18.55
C MET A 200 2.82 -13.42 -18.88
N LYS A 201 3.63 -13.04 -17.88
CA LYS A 201 5.00 -12.56 -18.17
C LYS A 201 5.60 -13.56 -19.16
N LYS A 202 6.01 -13.08 -20.33
CA LYS A 202 6.71 -13.88 -21.36
C LYS A 202 7.74 -14.74 -20.63
N ILE A 203 7.53 -16.06 -20.62
CA ILE A 203 8.33 -16.97 -19.80
C ILE A 203 9.81 -16.71 -20.13
N GLU A 204 10.60 -16.35 -19.11
CA GLU A 204 12.03 -16.16 -19.22
C GLU A 204 12.67 -17.52 -19.58
N THR A 205 12.72 -17.83 -20.87
CA THR A 205 13.52 -18.92 -21.39
C THR A 205 14.99 -18.49 -21.39
N VAL A 206 15.90 -19.44 -21.15
CA VAL A 206 17.36 -19.23 -21.19
C VAL A 206 17.81 -18.48 -22.46
N TYR A 207 17.05 -18.62 -23.55
CA TYR A 207 17.30 -17.92 -24.81
C TYR A 207 17.04 -16.40 -24.75
N ASN A 208 16.02 -15.93 -24.01
CA ASN A 208 15.66 -14.51 -23.90
C ASN A 208 16.48 -13.74 -22.85
N THR A 209 17.06 -14.43 -21.86
CA THR A 209 17.91 -13.82 -20.80
C THR A 209 19.41 -13.99 -21.04
N SER A 210 19.82 -14.76 -22.05
CA SER A 210 21.24 -14.96 -22.36
C SER A 210 21.92 -13.64 -22.73
N CYS A 211 23.08 -13.38 -22.11
CA CYS A 211 23.96 -12.27 -22.47
C CYS A 211 24.32 -12.30 -23.96
N VAL A 212 24.40 -13.49 -24.56
CA VAL A 212 24.63 -13.68 -26.00
C VAL A 212 23.43 -13.23 -26.82
N TYR A 213 22.19 -13.48 -26.38
CA TYR A 213 21.01 -12.94 -27.07
C TYR A 213 20.98 -11.42 -26.98
N ASN A 214 21.19 -10.84 -25.79
CA ASN A 214 21.25 -9.38 -25.63
C ASN A 214 22.39 -8.73 -26.41
N LEU A 215 23.56 -9.39 -26.49
CA LEU A 215 24.70 -8.94 -27.28
C LEU A 215 24.44 -9.10 -28.79
N ILE A 216 23.86 -10.22 -29.24
CA ILE A 216 23.44 -10.41 -30.64
C ILE A 216 22.32 -9.45 -31.01
N HIS A 217 21.40 -9.16 -30.10
CA HIS A 217 20.29 -8.24 -30.32
C HIS A 217 20.79 -6.79 -30.33
N TYR A 218 21.76 -6.46 -29.48
CA TYR A 218 22.49 -5.19 -29.50
C TYR A 218 23.29 -5.04 -30.79
N LEU A 219 24.08 -6.04 -31.19
CA LEU A 219 24.83 -6.07 -32.44
C LEU A 219 23.91 -6.04 -33.66
N ARG A 220 22.77 -6.76 -33.64
CA ARG A 220 21.74 -6.68 -34.69
C ARG A 220 21.07 -5.32 -34.70
N ARG A 221 20.89 -4.66 -33.56
CA ARG A 221 20.34 -3.30 -33.47
C ARG A 221 21.32 -2.28 -34.04
N VAL A 222 22.61 -2.40 -33.70
CA VAL A 222 23.69 -1.58 -34.28
C VAL A 222 23.82 -1.80 -35.79
N MET A 223 23.78 -3.06 -36.25
CA MET A 223 23.81 -3.42 -37.68
C MET A 223 22.54 -2.98 -38.44
N ARG A 224 21.35 -3.02 -37.81
CA ARG A 224 20.09 -2.52 -38.42
C ARG A 224 19.98 -1.00 -38.39
N CYS A 225 20.62 -0.32 -37.43
CA CYS A 225 20.68 1.14 -37.39
C CYS A 225 21.45 1.74 -38.58
N GLN A 226 22.38 0.99 -39.18
CA GLN A 226 23.02 1.38 -40.44
C GLN A 226 22.19 1.06 -41.71
N ALA A 227 21.16 0.21 -41.62
CA ALA A 227 20.43 -0.30 -42.78
C ALA A 227 18.94 0.09 -42.86
N ARG A 228 18.43 0.92 -41.94
CA ARG A 228 17.01 1.34 -41.95
C ARG A 228 16.86 2.85 -41.69
N GLN A 229 17.13 3.62 -42.73
CA GLN A 229 16.35 4.82 -42.98
C GLN A 229 14.89 4.39 -43.25
N THR A 230 13.96 5.09 -42.59
CA THR A 230 12.51 5.14 -42.88
C THR A 230 11.74 3.82 -42.86
N ARG A 231 11.42 3.33 -41.67
CA ARG A 231 10.10 2.74 -41.38
C ARG A 231 9.76 3.04 -39.93
N THR A 232 9.12 4.18 -39.72
CA THR A 232 8.43 4.54 -38.48
C THR A 232 7.39 3.46 -38.22
N LEU A 233 7.61 2.65 -37.18
CA LEU A 233 6.52 1.91 -36.54
C LEU A 233 5.45 2.95 -36.17
N PRO A 234 4.14 2.64 -36.31
CA PRO A 234 3.11 3.55 -35.82
C PRO A 234 3.43 3.82 -34.35
N SER A 235 3.67 5.10 -34.04
CA SER A 235 3.73 5.56 -32.67
C SER A 235 2.43 5.13 -32.02
N SER A 236 2.47 4.12 -31.16
CA SER A 236 1.34 3.84 -30.26
C SER A 236 1.04 5.17 -29.58
N GLU A 237 -0.20 5.64 -29.71
CA GLU A 237 -0.64 6.81 -28.95
C GLU A 237 -0.32 6.58 -27.46
N PRO A 238 0.17 7.59 -26.75
CA PRO A 238 0.48 7.47 -25.34
C PRO A 238 -0.81 7.11 -24.58
N PHE A 239 -0.76 5.98 -23.87
CA PHE A 239 -1.84 5.59 -22.99
C PHE A 239 -1.73 6.42 -21.70
N TYR A 240 -2.66 7.34 -21.53
CA TYR A 240 -2.77 8.15 -20.32
C TYR A 240 -3.47 7.34 -19.23
N MET A 241 -2.84 7.27 -18.07
CA MET A 241 -3.41 6.69 -16.85
C MET A 241 -4.19 7.72 -16.04
N LEU A 242 -3.83 9.00 -16.17
CA LEU A 242 -4.50 10.14 -15.56
C LEU A 242 -4.65 11.25 -16.60
N HIS A 243 -5.79 11.94 -16.58
CA HIS A 243 -6.17 12.98 -17.52
C HIS A 243 -6.53 14.28 -16.80
N ASP A 244 -5.72 15.32 -16.99
CA ASP A 244 -5.96 16.72 -16.60
C ASP A 244 -6.56 16.90 -15.18
N ILE A 245 -5.98 16.19 -14.21
CA ILE A 245 -6.47 16.11 -12.84
C ILE A 245 -6.24 17.45 -12.12
N ASN A 246 -7.31 17.99 -11.54
CA ASN A 246 -7.30 19.16 -10.68
C ASN A 246 -7.84 18.79 -9.29
N LEU A 247 -7.00 18.90 -8.26
CA LEU A 247 -7.35 18.43 -6.91
C LEU A 247 -6.62 19.23 -5.82
N VAL A 248 -7.28 19.41 -4.68
CA VAL A 248 -6.69 20.04 -3.48
C VAL A 248 -6.90 19.14 -2.28
N ILE A 249 -5.79 18.70 -1.66
CA ILE A 249 -5.79 17.95 -0.40
C ILE A 249 -5.52 18.92 0.74
N GLN A 250 -6.53 19.13 1.57
CA GLN A 250 -6.46 20.04 2.70
C GLN A 250 -5.87 19.36 3.94
N PRO A 251 -5.10 20.11 4.77
CA PRO A 251 -4.58 19.60 6.03
C PRO A 251 -5.70 19.26 7.02
N GLY A 252 -5.67 18.04 7.58
CA GLY A 252 -6.61 17.56 8.60
C GLY A 252 -7.88 16.90 8.06
N THR A 253 -8.13 16.97 6.75
CA THR A 253 -9.30 16.37 6.09
C THR A 253 -9.02 14.90 5.71
N GLN A 254 -10.03 14.05 5.87
CA GLN A 254 -9.97 12.63 5.52
C GLN A 254 -10.66 12.40 4.17
N TYR A 255 -9.93 11.84 3.20
CA TYR A 255 -10.36 11.65 1.82
C TYR A 255 -10.54 10.17 1.50
N LEU A 256 -11.69 9.83 0.92
CA LEU A 256 -11.97 8.53 0.32
C LEU A 256 -11.82 8.61 -1.21
N ILE A 257 -11.10 7.68 -1.81
CA ILE A 257 -11.03 7.52 -3.27
C ILE A 257 -11.83 6.28 -3.67
N LEU A 258 -12.79 6.47 -4.56
CA LEU A 258 -13.59 5.40 -5.17
C LEU A 258 -13.41 5.39 -6.68
N GLY A 259 -13.58 4.20 -7.27
CA GLY A 259 -13.55 4.00 -8.71
C GLY A 259 -13.28 2.54 -9.03
N PRO A 260 -13.68 2.07 -10.23
CA PRO A 260 -13.48 0.69 -10.64
C PRO A 260 -11.99 0.33 -10.74
N PRO A 261 -11.64 -0.96 -10.82
CA PRO A 261 -10.28 -1.38 -11.15
C PRO A 261 -9.77 -0.66 -12.42
N ALA A 262 -8.49 -0.32 -12.44
CA ALA A 262 -7.85 0.43 -13.52
C ALA A 262 -8.37 1.87 -13.77
N SER A 263 -9.17 2.47 -12.88
CA SER A 263 -9.59 3.87 -13.02
C SER A 263 -8.53 4.93 -12.71
N GLY A 264 -7.30 4.52 -12.35
CA GLY A 264 -6.19 5.43 -12.02
C GLY A 264 -5.98 5.71 -10.53
N LYS A 265 -6.70 5.05 -9.61
CA LYS A 265 -6.58 5.25 -8.14
C LYS A 265 -5.13 5.15 -7.63
N THR A 266 -4.48 4.02 -7.90
CA THR A 266 -3.07 3.78 -7.54
C THR A 266 -2.15 4.85 -8.12
N SER A 267 -2.35 5.23 -9.38
CA SER A 267 -1.55 6.27 -10.05
C SER A 267 -1.74 7.64 -9.38
N LEU A 268 -2.97 8.01 -9.02
CA LEU A 268 -3.26 9.26 -8.31
C LEU A 268 -2.64 9.28 -6.91
N LEU A 269 -2.76 8.19 -6.14
CA LEU A 269 -2.14 8.08 -4.81
C LEU A 269 -0.62 8.18 -4.87
N ARG A 270 0.00 7.55 -5.86
CA ARG A 270 1.45 7.66 -6.10
C ARG A 270 1.86 9.07 -6.54
N ALA A 271 1.02 9.76 -7.32
CA ALA A 271 1.24 11.17 -7.67
C ALA A 271 1.26 12.06 -6.42
N ILE A 272 0.25 11.90 -5.55
CA ILE A 272 0.14 12.64 -4.28
C ILE A 272 1.33 12.35 -3.37
N ALA A 273 1.81 11.10 -3.33
CA ALA A 273 2.96 10.70 -2.52
C ALA A 273 4.32 11.13 -3.09
N GLY A 274 4.37 11.74 -4.28
CA GLY A 274 5.63 12.08 -4.95
C GLY A 274 6.42 10.84 -5.43
N LEU A 275 5.74 9.71 -5.64
CA LEU A 275 6.34 8.44 -6.07
C LEU A 275 6.29 8.23 -7.60
N ILE A 276 5.74 9.18 -8.36
CA ILE A 276 5.84 9.18 -9.82
C ILE A 276 7.25 9.67 -10.19
N PRO A 277 8.05 8.89 -10.94
CA PRO A 277 9.38 9.32 -11.36
C PRO A 277 9.30 10.61 -12.17
N ASP A 278 10.23 11.54 -11.91
CA ASP A 278 10.39 12.72 -12.77
C ASP A 278 10.57 12.28 -14.22
N PRO A 279 9.97 12.99 -15.20
CA PRO A 279 10.15 12.68 -16.61
C PRO A 279 11.64 12.62 -16.94
N SER A 280 12.09 11.45 -17.38
CA SER A 280 13.47 11.21 -17.76
C SER A 280 13.78 11.99 -19.04
N PRO A 281 15.04 12.43 -19.29
CA PRO A 281 15.42 13.03 -20.58
C PRO A 281 15.11 12.13 -21.79
N LYS A 282 14.89 10.82 -21.55
CA LYS A 282 14.51 9.83 -22.57
C LYS A 282 13.00 9.77 -22.82
N ASP A 283 12.18 10.18 -21.85
CA ASP A 283 10.72 10.13 -21.87
C ASP A 283 10.15 11.43 -21.25
N PRO A 284 10.32 12.59 -21.94
CA PRO A 284 9.92 13.90 -21.40
C PRO A 284 8.40 14.09 -21.27
N GLU A 285 7.59 13.27 -21.93
CA GLU A 285 6.12 13.37 -22.00
C GLU A 285 5.39 12.49 -20.96
N SER A 286 6.09 11.92 -19.97
CA SER A 286 5.45 11.01 -19.02
C SER A 286 4.54 11.73 -18.01
N LEU A 287 4.82 12.99 -17.67
CA LEU A 287 4.09 13.76 -16.67
C LEU A 287 3.88 15.20 -17.14
N GLU A 288 2.63 15.58 -17.36
CA GLU A 288 2.20 16.96 -17.63
C GLU A 288 1.49 17.54 -16.41
N GLY A 289 1.48 18.87 -16.29
CA GLY A 289 0.90 19.57 -15.14
C GLY A 289 1.89 19.82 -14.02
N SER A 290 1.38 20.18 -12.84
CA SER A 290 2.22 20.44 -11.67
C SER A 290 1.57 19.98 -10.37
N ILE A 291 2.40 19.49 -9.45
CA ILE A 291 2.03 19.14 -8.09
C ILE A 291 2.78 20.08 -7.15
N LEU A 292 2.03 20.85 -6.37
CA LEU A 292 2.53 21.86 -5.46
C LEU A 292 2.31 21.38 -4.02
N TYR A 293 3.37 21.35 -3.23
CA TYR A 293 3.33 21.04 -1.81
C TYR A 293 3.54 22.34 -1.05
N ASN A 294 2.56 22.84 -0.29
CA ASN A 294 2.64 24.13 0.42
C ASN A 294 3.21 25.28 -0.46
N GLY A 295 2.78 25.38 -1.73
CA GLY A 295 3.20 26.45 -2.65
C GLY A 295 4.36 26.13 -3.57
N ARG A 296 5.15 25.09 -3.30
CA ARG A 296 6.35 24.77 -4.07
C ARG A 296 6.19 23.50 -4.90
N ALA A 297 6.53 23.56 -6.18
CA ALA A 297 6.76 22.38 -7.00
C ALA A 297 8.13 21.80 -6.62
N LEU A 298 8.15 20.56 -6.14
CA LEU A 298 9.38 19.90 -5.73
C LEU A 298 9.97 19.14 -6.91
N LYS A 299 11.27 19.31 -7.13
CA LYS A 299 12.07 18.51 -8.06
C LYS A 299 13.01 17.61 -7.27
N ASN A 300 13.38 16.46 -7.83
CA ASN A 300 14.38 15.58 -7.20
C ASN A 300 15.73 16.28 -6.93
N SER A 301 16.05 17.35 -7.67
CA SER A 301 17.26 18.15 -7.48
C SER A 301 17.28 19.02 -6.21
N ASP A 302 16.13 19.22 -5.56
CA ASP A 302 15.99 20.21 -4.48
C ASP A 302 16.52 19.69 -3.13
N GLY A 303 16.84 18.39 -3.03
CA GLY A 303 17.29 17.75 -1.80
C GLY A 303 16.19 17.61 -0.73
N ILE A 304 14.92 17.81 -1.14
CA ILE A 304 13.74 17.75 -0.28
C ILE A 304 13.05 16.40 -0.49
N HIS A 305 12.86 15.66 0.60
CA HIS A 305 12.29 14.31 0.61
C HIS A 305 10.83 14.32 1.06
N ILE A 306 9.92 14.63 0.12
CA ILE A 306 8.48 14.73 0.40
C ILE A 306 7.84 13.38 0.75
N ASP A 307 8.43 12.30 0.24
CA ASP A 307 8.14 10.90 0.55
C ASP A 307 8.32 10.53 2.04
N ASN A 308 9.01 11.37 2.82
CA ASN A 308 9.03 11.26 4.28
C ASN A 308 7.86 11.98 4.96
N ALA A 309 7.28 13.00 4.33
CA ALA A 309 6.10 13.72 4.81
C ALA A 309 4.78 13.11 4.30
N ILE A 310 4.83 12.36 3.21
CA ILE A 310 3.68 11.64 2.64
C ILE A 310 4.04 10.17 2.53
N ARG A 311 3.34 9.33 3.27
CA ARG A 311 3.65 7.89 3.34
C ARG A 311 2.64 7.09 2.56
N TYR A 312 3.12 6.07 1.86
CA TYR A 312 2.32 5.24 0.98
C TYR A 312 2.21 3.82 1.54
N ILE A 313 0.99 3.32 1.66
CA ILE A 313 0.70 1.93 1.99
C ILE A 313 0.39 1.22 0.67
N ASP A 314 1.26 0.27 0.32
CA ASP A 314 1.14 -0.53 -0.90
C ASP A 314 -0.03 -1.53 -0.83
N GLN A 315 -0.53 -1.92 -2.00
CA GLN A 315 -1.55 -2.95 -2.16
C GLN A 315 -1.01 -4.34 -1.75
N ASN A 316 0.28 -4.59 -2.01
CA ASN A 316 0.91 -5.89 -1.73
C ASN A 316 1.49 -5.99 -0.32
N ASP A 317 1.08 -7.01 0.42
CA ASP A 317 1.57 -7.30 1.77
C ASP A 317 2.93 -8.01 1.77
N THR A 318 4.00 -7.28 1.48
CA THR A 318 5.37 -7.83 1.47
C THR A 318 6.05 -7.60 2.83
N HIS A 319 6.38 -8.69 3.54
CA HIS A 319 7.02 -8.66 4.86
C HIS A 319 8.08 -9.76 5.00
N ALA A 320 8.97 -9.65 5.99
CA ALA A 320 9.88 -10.74 6.30
C ALA A 320 9.14 -11.84 7.08
N ALA A 321 8.94 -13.00 6.45
CA ALA A 321 8.06 -14.06 6.95
C ALA A 321 8.42 -14.58 8.36
N ARG A 322 9.70 -14.59 8.74
CA ARG A 322 10.18 -15.10 10.04
C ARG A 322 10.42 -14.03 11.11
N LEU A 323 9.97 -12.79 10.87
CA LEU A 323 9.87 -11.78 11.92
C LEU A 323 8.47 -11.83 12.55
N THR A 324 8.42 -11.50 13.83
CA THR A 324 7.15 -11.30 14.53
C THR A 324 6.52 -9.96 14.14
N VAL A 325 5.24 -9.79 14.44
CA VAL A 325 4.53 -8.53 14.20
C VAL A 325 5.17 -7.39 14.99
N GLU A 326 5.49 -7.61 16.26
CA GLU A 326 6.14 -6.60 17.11
C GLU A 326 7.52 -6.21 16.57
N GLU A 327 8.34 -7.18 16.16
CA GLU A 327 9.67 -6.89 15.59
C GLU A 327 9.59 -6.14 14.25
N THR A 328 8.56 -6.40 13.46
CA THR A 328 8.33 -5.70 12.18
C THR A 328 8.01 -4.23 12.45
N PHE A 329 7.14 -3.96 13.42
CA PHE A 329 6.80 -2.62 13.84
C PHE A 329 7.97 -1.88 14.48
N GLU A 330 8.71 -2.55 15.36
CA GLU A 330 9.88 -1.98 16.00
C GLU A 330 10.98 -1.66 14.98
N PHE A 331 11.19 -2.53 13.99
CA PHE A 331 12.11 -2.24 12.89
C PHE A 331 11.69 -1.01 12.09
N ALA A 332 10.40 -0.90 11.74
CA ALA A 332 9.87 0.27 11.04
C ALA A 332 9.99 1.54 11.87
N PHE A 333 9.66 1.48 13.16
CA PHE A 333 9.80 2.59 14.10
C PHE A 333 11.25 3.05 14.20
N GLN A 334 12.21 2.14 14.37
CA GLN A 334 13.64 2.48 14.43
C GLN A 334 14.14 3.11 13.14
N CYS A 335 13.80 2.54 11.97
CA CYS A 335 14.22 3.05 10.66
C CYS A 335 13.59 4.41 10.33
N MET A 336 12.28 4.55 10.55
CA MET A 336 11.53 5.73 10.12
C MET A 336 11.63 6.91 11.07
N THR A 337 11.85 6.67 12.37
CA THR A 337 11.86 7.75 13.40
C THR A 337 13.20 7.94 14.07
N GLY A 338 14.14 7.01 13.91
CA GLY A 338 15.39 6.95 14.67
C GLY A 338 15.26 6.24 16.02
N GLY A 339 14.12 5.55 16.26
CA GLY A 339 13.80 4.95 17.55
C GLY A 339 13.38 5.97 18.60
N GLN A 340 12.89 7.12 18.16
CA GLN A 340 12.56 8.25 19.03
C GLN A 340 11.11 8.67 18.87
N ILE A 341 10.36 8.53 19.97
CA ILE A 341 9.00 9.04 20.11
C ILE A 341 8.96 10.58 20.10
N ILE A 342 10.07 11.29 20.29
CA ILE A 342 10.11 12.74 20.09
C ILE A 342 11.37 13.03 19.28
N ARG A 343 11.20 13.47 18.03
CA ARG A 343 12.31 13.71 17.09
C ARG A 343 13.05 15.02 17.34
N GLU A 344 12.33 16.04 17.80
CA GLU A 344 12.90 17.36 18.11
C GLU A 344 12.90 17.54 19.62
N GLN A 345 14.05 17.31 20.25
CA GLN A 345 14.23 17.42 21.70
C GLN A 345 14.83 18.76 22.14
N ASP A 346 15.23 19.61 21.18
CA ASP A 346 16.09 20.78 21.37
C ASP A 346 15.47 21.86 22.30
N HIS A 347 14.15 21.83 22.52
CA HIS A 347 13.42 22.79 23.37
C HIS A 347 12.65 22.12 24.53
N LEU A 348 12.82 20.81 24.75
CA LEU A 348 12.09 20.10 25.80
C LEU A 348 12.84 20.08 27.13
N SER A 349 12.08 20.04 28.22
CA SER A 349 12.65 19.87 29.56
C SER A 349 13.29 18.50 29.71
N ALA A 350 14.35 18.40 30.54
CA ALA A 350 15.07 17.16 30.78
C ALA A 350 14.16 16.03 31.31
N GLU A 351 13.08 16.38 32.01
CA GLU A 351 12.07 15.43 32.49
C GLU A 351 11.30 14.77 31.34
N ILE A 352 10.86 15.56 30.35
CA ILE A 352 10.13 15.03 29.19
C ILE A 352 11.05 14.16 28.32
N ILE A 353 12.32 14.54 28.17
CA ILE A 353 13.30 13.72 27.45
C ILE A 353 13.49 12.36 28.14
N ARG A 354 13.65 12.35 29.47
CA ARG A 354 13.75 11.09 30.24
C ARG A 354 12.50 10.23 30.14
N ALA A 355 11.32 10.85 30.21
CA ALA A 355 10.06 10.15 30.04
C ALA A 355 9.93 9.55 28.64
N ALA A 356 10.29 10.30 27.60
CA ALA A 356 10.28 9.85 26.20
C ALA A 356 11.28 8.70 25.97
N ASP A 357 12.48 8.78 26.55
CA ASP A 357 13.47 7.70 26.48
C ASP A 357 12.98 6.42 27.18
N GLN A 358 12.30 6.57 28.32
CA GLN A 358 11.68 5.43 28.98
C GLN A 358 10.55 4.84 28.12
N ALA A 359 9.75 5.69 27.47
CA ALA A 359 8.71 5.28 26.54
C ALA A 359 9.26 4.50 25.34
N ASN A 360 10.39 4.96 24.78
CA ASN A 360 11.10 4.29 23.69
C ASN A 360 11.58 2.90 24.15
N ARG A 361 12.18 2.81 25.35
CA ARG A 361 12.61 1.53 25.95
C ARG A 361 11.44 0.58 26.21
N ASP A 362 10.28 1.12 26.55
CA ASP A 362 9.07 0.33 26.81
C ASP A 362 8.32 -0.08 25.52
N HIS A 363 8.84 0.28 24.33
CA HIS A 363 8.20 0.09 23.02
C HIS A 363 6.78 0.66 22.96
N LEU A 364 6.55 1.83 23.59
CA LEU A 364 5.20 2.39 23.74
C LEU A 364 4.52 2.62 22.39
N ALA A 365 5.21 3.23 21.42
CA ALA A 365 4.64 3.48 20.08
C ALA A 365 4.16 2.19 19.40
N THR A 366 5.00 1.16 19.43
CA THR A 366 4.69 -0.17 18.91
C THR A 366 3.46 -0.78 19.59
N LYS A 367 3.38 -0.72 20.93
CA LYS A 367 2.24 -1.21 21.71
C LYS A 367 0.93 -0.47 21.41
N LEU A 368 1.00 0.84 21.20
CA LEU A 368 -0.17 1.67 20.85
C LEU A 368 -0.75 1.25 19.49
N VAL A 369 0.11 1.07 18.47
CA VAL A 369 -0.36 0.67 17.14
C VAL A 369 -0.82 -0.79 17.13
N LEU A 370 -0.13 -1.70 17.83
CA LEU A 370 -0.57 -3.09 18.01
C LEU A 370 -1.98 -3.15 18.62
N THR A 371 -2.22 -2.37 19.67
CA THR A 371 -3.52 -2.34 20.36
C THR A 371 -4.59 -1.69 19.50
N GLY A 372 -4.25 -0.58 18.84
CA GLY A 372 -5.16 0.12 17.94
C GLY A 372 -5.65 -0.77 16.80
N LEU A 373 -4.76 -1.53 16.17
CA LEU A 373 -5.10 -2.41 15.05
C LEU A 373 -5.64 -3.78 15.47
N GLY A 374 -5.78 -4.05 16.78
CA GLY A 374 -6.25 -5.34 17.30
C GLY A 374 -5.27 -6.48 17.02
N LEU A 375 -3.96 -6.21 17.03
CA LEU A 375 -2.88 -7.16 16.76
C LEU A 375 -2.13 -7.61 18.02
N SER A 376 -2.53 -7.15 19.21
CA SER A 376 -1.83 -7.44 20.47
C SER A 376 -1.70 -8.94 20.78
N GLU A 377 -2.74 -9.74 20.47
CA GLU A 377 -2.72 -11.20 20.69
C GLU A 377 -1.72 -11.92 19.77
N VAL A 378 -1.45 -11.35 18.59
CA VAL A 378 -0.54 -11.90 17.59
C VAL A 378 0.81 -11.19 17.53
N ALA A 379 1.10 -10.30 18.50
CA ALA A 379 2.32 -9.50 18.53
C ALA A 379 3.61 -10.34 18.40
N ASN A 380 3.67 -11.47 19.11
CA ASN A 380 4.79 -12.42 19.12
C ASN A 380 4.67 -13.55 18.09
N THR A 381 3.69 -13.48 17.18
CA THR A 381 3.51 -14.48 16.11
C THR A 381 4.26 -14.03 14.87
N PHE A 382 4.86 -14.98 14.14
CA PHE A 382 5.48 -14.68 12.84
C PHE A 382 4.46 -14.13 11.85
N VAL A 383 4.86 -13.12 11.08
CA VAL A 383 4.01 -12.58 10.01
C VAL A 383 3.70 -13.66 8.97
N GLY A 384 4.70 -14.49 8.64
CA GLY A 384 4.56 -15.59 7.70
C GLY A 384 4.41 -15.14 6.24
N ASP A 385 4.37 -16.13 5.37
CA ASP A 385 4.14 -16.01 3.93
C ASP A 385 3.42 -17.29 3.44
N THR A 386 3.51 -17.61 2.15
CA THR A 386 2.92 -18.83 1.59
C THR A 386 3.63 -20.11 2.04
N LEU A 387 4.91 -20.05 2.43
CA LEU A 387 5.74 -21.19 2.82
C LEU A 387 5.87 -21.35 4.34
N VAL A 388 5.82 -20.23 5.06
CA VAL A 388 5.95 -20.13 6.51
C VAL A 388 4.59 -19.71 7.07
N ARG A 389 3.97 -20.62 7.83
CA ARG A 389 2.74 -20.30 8.56
C ARG A 389 2.97 -19.10 9.49
N GLY A 390 2.06 -18.13 9.44
CA GLY A 390 2.07 -16.95 10.30
C GLY A 390 0.68 -16.48 10.65
N VAL A 391 0.51 -15.16 10.72
CA VAL A 391 -0.79 -14.51 10.98
C VAL A 391 -1.77 -14.72 9.81
N SER A 392 -3.06 -14.48 10.05
CA SER A 392 -4.07 -14.57 8.99
C SER A 392 -3.86 -13.53 7.88
N GLY A 393 -4.46 -13.72 6.69
CA GLY A 393 -4.36 -12.76 5.59
C GLY A 393 -4.80 -11.35 5.99
N GLY A 394 -5.97 -11.22 6.64
CA GLY A 394 -6.45 -9.93 7.14
C GLY A 394 -5.59 -9.35 8.28
N GLN A 395 -5.03 -10.18 9.15
CA GLN A 395 -4.06 -9.70 10.15
C GLN A 395 -2.80 -9.16 9.46
N ARG A 396 -2.28 -9.85 8.44
CA ARG A 396 -1.12 -9.40 7.65
C ARG A 396 -1.39 -8.07 6.95
N ARG A 397 -2.61 -7.86 6.42
CA ARG A 397 -3.02 -6.56 5.86
C ARG A 397 -2.93 -5.43 6.89
N ARG A 398 -3.43 -5.68 8.10
CA ARG A 398 -3.28 -4.74 9.23
C ARG A 398 -1.82 -4.54 9.64
N VAL A 399 -0.95 -5.55 9.54
CA VAL A 399 0.51 -5.37 9.73
C VAL A 399 1.08 -4.39 8.69
N THR A 400 0.68 -4.49 7.41
CA THR A 400 1.12 -3.55 6.36
C THR A 400 0.72 -2.11 6.68
N VAL A 401 -0.53 -1.90 7.15
CA VAL A 401 -1.01 -0.59 7.59
C VAL A 401 -0.21 -0.10 8.80
N GLY A 402 -0.05 -0.94 9.83
CA GLY A 402 0.65 -0.61 11.07
C GLY A 402 2.13 -0.30 10.89
N GLU A 403 2.81 -0.99 9.98
CA GLU A 403 4.21 -0.74 9.64
C GLU A 403 4.42 0.69 9.13
N MET A 404 3.53 1.17 8.26
CA MET A 404 3.59 2.54 7.76
C MET A 404 3.09 3.56 8.80
N MET A 405 2.13 3.19 9.66
CA MET A 405 1.66 4.04 10.77
C MET A 405 2.73 4.35 11.82
N MET A 406 3.84 3.59 11.87
CA MET A 406 4.99 3.94 12.72
C MET A 406 5.60 5.29 12.33
N SER A 407 5.45 5.68 11.06
CA SER A 407 5.77 7.02 10.62
C SER A 407 4.69 8.00 11.03
N ARG A 408 5.11 9.19 11.46
CA ARG A 408 4.21 10.29 11.83
C ARG A 408 4.05 11.26 10.67
N SER A 409 3.66 10.75 9.51
CA SER A 409 3.54 11.58 8.32
C SER A 409 2.26 12.42 8.35
N PRO A 410 2.35 13.72 8.00
CA PRO A 410 1.17 14.59 7.87
C PRO A 410 0.11 14.02 6.94
N ILE A 411 0.53 13.38 5.85
CA ILE A 411 -0.35 12.69 4.91
C ILE A 411 0.03 11.22 4.86
N LEU A 412 -0.97 10.35 4.84
CA LEU A 412 -0.79 8.94 4.58
C LEU A 412 -1.80 8.48 3.52
N CYS A 413 -1.25 7.95 2.44
CA CYS A 413 -1.94 7.43 1.28
C CYS A 413 -2.09 5.91 1.43
N GLY A 414 -3.32 5.41 1.38
CA GLY A 414 -3.61 3.98 1.48
C GLY A 414 -4.18 3.43 0.18
N ASP A 415 -3.48 2.51 -0.48
CA ASP A 415 -3.98 1.88 -1.71
C ASP A 415 -4.69 0.55 -1.42
N GLU A 416 -6.01 0.53 -1.60
CA GLU A 416 -6.89 -0.63 -1.43
C GLU A 416 -6.67 -1.39 -0.12
N ILE A 417 -6.64 -0.66 1.01
CA ILE A 417 -6.33 -1.23 2.33
C ILE A 417 -7.38 -2.20 2.89
N SER A 418 -8.56 -2.27 2.27
CA SER A 418 -9.63 -3.23 2.60
C SER A 418 -9.46 -4.61 1.94
N THR A 419 -8.53 -4.77 0.99
CA THR A 419 -8.37 -6.05 0.27
C THR A 419 -7.97 -7.18 1.23
N GLY A 420 -8.76 -8.26 1.23
CA GLY A 420 -8.54 -9.40 2.12
C GLY A 420 -8.99 -9.21 3.57
N LEU A 421 -9.72 -8.13 3.88
CA LEU A 421 -10.39 -7.90 5.16
C LEU A 421 -11.90 -8.11 5.04
N ASP A 422 -12.53 -8.57 6.13
CA ASP A 422 -13.98 -8.51 6.28
C ASP A 422 -14.45 -7.08 6.58
N ALA A 423 -15.75 -6.83 6.41
CA ALA A 423 -16.32 -5.48 6.59
C ALA A 423 -16.08 -4.91 8.00
N ALA A 424 -16.22 -5.72 9.05
CA ALA A 424 -16.01 -5.29 10.42
C ALA A 424 -14.53 -4.96 10.68
N SER A 425 -13.60 -5.82 10.29
CA SER A 425 -12.16 -5.51 10.41
C SER A 425 -11.74 -4.31 9.57
N THR A 426 -12.36 -4.09 8.41
CA THR A 426 -12.13 -2.91 7.56
C THR A 426 -12.55 -1.64 8.29
N TYR A 427 -13.78 -1.61 8.83
CA TYR A 427 -14.29 -0.50 9.62
C TYR A 427 -13.36 -0.19 10.79
N ASP A 428 -13.01 -1.18 11.60
CA ASP A 428 -12.14 -1.00 12.77
C ASP A 428 -10.77 -0.43 12.38
N THR A 429 -10.18 -0.96 11.29
CA THR A 429 -8.85 -0.52 10.81
C THR A 429 -8.88 0.92 10.31
N VAL A 430 -9.87 1.26 9.47
CA VAL A 430 -10.04 2.62 8.93
C VAL A 430 -10.38 3.60 10.05
N GLN A 431 -11.28 3.24 10.96
CA GLN A 431 -11.66 4.07 12.10
C GLN A 431 -10.44 4.44 12.95
N VAL A 432 -9.58 3.48 13.28
CA VAL A 432 -8.37 3.72 14.05
C VAL A 432 -7.43 4.65 13.29
N LEU A 433 -7.23 4.42 12.00
CA LEU A 433 -6.38 5.25 11.14
C LEU A 433 -6.84 6.72 11.11
N LEU A 434 -8.16 6.93 10.91
CA LEU A 434 -8.76 8.26 10.86
C LEU A 434 -8.84 8.91 12.24
N HIS A 435 -9.05 8.13 13.30
CA HIS A 435 -9.03 8.64 14.67
C HIS A 435 -7.66 9.21 15.04
N PHE A 436 -6.58 8.46 14.79
CA PHE A 436 -5.21 8.97 14.98
C PHE A 436 -4.93 10.20 14.11
N ALA A 437 -5.46 10.23 12.89
CA ALA A 437 -5.29 11.38 12.01
C ALA A 437 -5.97 12.63 12.57
N ARG A 438 -7.23 12.52 13.03
CA ARG A 438 -8.03 13.62 13.60
C ARG A 438 -7.41 14.18 14.88
N GLN A 439 -6.95 13.32 15.79
CA GLN A 439 -6.29 13.75 17.04
C GLN A 439 -5.05 14.62 16.78
N HIS A 440 -4.36 14.40 15.66
CA HIS A 440 -3.11 15.08 15.32
C HIS A 440 -3.23 16.03 14.12
N LYS A 441 -4.45 16.34 13.67
CA LYS A 441 -4.72 17.20 12.50
C LYS A 441 -3.95 16.77 11.24
N MET A 442 -3.82 15.46 11.05
CA MET A 442 -3.21 14.84 9.87
C MET A 442 -4.27 14.47 8.84
N SER A 443 -3.91 14.42 7.56
CA SER A 443 -4.81 14.00 6.48
C SER A 443 -4.57 12.54 6.11
N ARG A 444 -5.61 11.86 5.67
CA ARG A 444 -5.53 10.51 5.10
C ARG A 444 -6.21 10.51 3.75
N VAL A 445 -5.59 9.86 2.78
CA VAL A 445 -6.15 9.69 1.44
C VAL A 445 -6.18 8.19 1.16
N ILE A 446 -7.36 7.58 1.20
CA ILE A 446 -7.49 6.13 1.19
C ILE A 446 -8.35 5.71 0.01
N ALA A 447 -7.81 4.85 -0.85
CA ALA A 447 -8.60 4.12 -1.83
C ALA A 447 -9.18 2.86 -1.18
N LEU A 448 -10.49 2.67 -1.30
CA LEU A 448 -11.18 1.46 -0.87
C LEU A 448 -11.95 0.87 -2.04
N LEU A 449 -11.99 -0.46 -2.12
CA LEU A 449 -12.84 -1.19 -3.04
C LEU A 449 -14.12 -1.58 -2.29
N GLN A 450 -15.28 -1.13 -2.77
CA GLN A 450 -16.61 -1.44 -2.21
C GLN A 450 -16.69 -1.39 -0.67
N PRO A 451 -16.36 -0.26 -0.03
CA PRO A 451 -16.51 -0.12 1.42
C PRO A 451 -17.99 -0.11 1.84
N SER A 452 -18.26 -0.62 3.05
CA SER A 452 -19.59 -0.56 3.65
C SER A 452 -20.02 0.89 3.94
N PRO A 453 -21.33 1.19 4.03
CA PRO A 453 -21.83 2.54 4.32
C PRO A 453 -21.26 3.13 5.61
N GLU A 454 -21.08 2.30 6.64
CA GLU A 454 -20.49 2.73 7.91
C GLU A 454 -19.04 3.17 7.71
N THR A 455 -18.28 2.47 6.86
CA THR A 455 -16.89 2.83 6.56
C THR A 455 -16.81 4.11 5.75
N VAL A 456 -17.72 4.30 4.77
CA VAL A 456 -17.81 5.54 3.99
C VAL A 456 -18.09 6.74 4.89
N SER A 457 -19.02 6.60 5.83
CA SER A 457 -19.41 7.68 6.77
C SER A 457 -18.28 8.20 7.66
N LEU A 458 -17.15 7.48 7.73
CA LEU A 458 -16.00 7.91 8.52
C LEU A 458 -15.18 9.03 7.85
N PHE A 459 -15.30 9.19 6.52
CA PHE A 459 -14.53 10.16 5.74
C PHE A 459 -15.25 11.52 5.65
N ASP A 460 -14.50 12.57 5.33
CA ASP A 460 -15.05 13.93 5.21
C ASP A 460 -15.36 14.27 3.74
N GLU A 461 -14.48 13.88 2.81
CA GLU A 461 -14.66 14.07 1.37
C GLU A 461 -14.44 12.78 0.57
N VAL A 462 -15.11 12.68 -0.58
CA VAL A 462 -14.96 11.58 -1.55
C VAL A 462 -14.46 12.10 -2.89
N ILE A 463 -13.58 11.34 -3.53
CA ILE A 463 -13.05 11.56 -4.86
C ILE A 463 -13.43 10.34 -5.70
N VAL A 464 -14.20 10.56 -6.77
CA VAL A 464 -14.67 9.50 -7.65
C VAL A 464 -13.92 9.58 -8.97
N LEU A 465 -13.24 8.48 -9.33
CA LEU A 465 -12.44 8.34 -10.53
C LEU A 465 -13.07 7.37 -11.53
N ALA A 466 -13.15 7.80 -12.79
CA ALA A 466 -13.52 6.96 -13.94
C ALA A 466 -12.48 7.18 -15.05
N GLU A 467 -11.88 6.10 -15.57
CA GLU A 467 -10.94 6.16 -16.71
C GLU A 467 -9.82 7.21 -16.57
N GLY A 468 -9.25 7.37 -15.37
CA GLY A 468 -8.19 8.34 -15.12
C GLY A 468 -8.66 9.80 -15.01
N ARG A 469 -9.97 10.06 -14.96
CA ARG A 469 -10.60 11.38 -14.82
C ARG A 469 -11.36 11.49 -13.50
N ILE A 470 -11.40 12.68 -12.91
CA ILE A 470 -12.27 12.96 -11.75
C ILE A 470 -13.66 13.32 -12.25
N ILE A 471 -14.64 12.49 -11.88
CA ILE A 471 -16.06 12.75 -12.17
C ILE A 471 -16.79 13.42 -11.01
N PHE A 472 -16.22 13.34 -9.80
CA PHE A 472 -16.68 14.08 -8.63
C PHE A 472 -15.57 14.21 -7.57
N SER A 473 -15.50 15.37 -6.90
CA SER A 473 -14.72 15.57 -5.69
C SER A 473 -15.41 16.57 -4.76
N GLY A 474 -15.82 16.11 -3.58
CA GLY A 474 -16.71 16.86 -2.71
C GLY A 474 -17.00 16.19 -1.37
N PRO A 475 -17.81 16.82 -0.50
CA PRO A 475 -18.31 16.21 0.72
C PRO A 475 -19.15 14.97 0.40
N ILE A 476 -19.07 13.95 1.25
CA ILE A 476 -19.81 12.70 1.06
C ILE A 476 -21.33 12.92 1.03
N GLU A 477 -21.84 13.82 1.87
CA GLU A 477 -23.27 14.11 1.97
C GLU A 477 -23.87 14.66 0.66
N SER A 478 -23.06 15.27 -0.20
CA SER A 478 -23.54 15.93 -1.42
C SER A 478 -23.35 15.08 -2.69
N VAL A 479 -22.75 13.89 -2.58
CA VAL A 479 -22.40 13.10 -3.76
C VAL A 479 -23.63 12.49 -4.45
N GLU A 480 -24.62 12.04 -3.68
CA GLU A 480 -25.85 11.45 -4.20
C GLU A 480 -26.68 12.51 -4.93
N ASP A 481 -26.87 13.68 -4.30
CA ASP A 481 -27.59 14.81 -4.89
C ASP A 481 -26.96 15.25 -6.23
N TYR A 482 -25.63 15.32 -6.28
CA TYR A 482 -24.91 15.69 -7.51
C TYR A 482 -25.19 14.72 -8.67
N PHE A 483 -25.14 13.41 -8.41
CA PHE A 483 -25.41 12.44 -9.46
C PHE A 483 -26.91 12.34 -9.80
N ALA A 484 -27.80 12.60 -8.83
CA ALA A 484 -29.24 12.73 -9.05
C ALA A 484 -29.58 13.88 -10.00
N ASP A 485 -28.94 15.04 -9.83
CA ASP A 485 -29.09 16.20 -10.72
C ASP A 485 -28.63 15.91 -12.15
N LEU A 486 -27.68 14.99 -12.32
CA LEU A 486 -27.22 14.51 -13.62
C LEU A 486 -28.11 13.41 -14.22
N GLY A 487 -29.17 12.98 -13.52
CA GLY A 487 -30.10 11.95 -13.99
C GLY A 487 -29.75 10.53 -13.57
N PHE A 488 -28.77 10.32 -12.69
CA PHE A 488 -28.49 9.01 -12.11
C PHE A 488 -29.30 8.79 -10.84
N GLN A 489 -30.04 7.70 -10.76
CA GLN A 489 -30.81 7.37 -9.57
C GLN A 489 -30.12 6.25 -8.80
N CYS A 490 -29.85 6.48 -7.52
CA CYS A 490 -29.39 5.44 -6.62
C CYS A 490 -30.55 4.45 -6.40
N PRO A 491 -30.40 3.15 -6.76
CA PRO A 491 -31.47 2.18 -6.57
C PRO A 491 -31.78 2.00 -5.08
N PRO A 492 -33.04 1.70 -4.73
CA PRO A 492 -33.39 1.43 -3.34
C PRO A 492 -32.59 0.21 -2.83
N PHE A 493 -32.07 0.31 -1.61
CA PHE A 493 -31.26 -0.72 -0.95
C PHE A 493 -29.85 -0.97 -1.53
N THR A 494 -29.35 -0.07 -2.39
CA THR A 494 -27.94 -0.10 -2.83
C THR A 494 -27.09 0.84 -1.98
N ASP A 495 -25.90 0.38 -1.60
CA ASP A 495 -24.95 1.19 -0.85
C ASP A 495 -24.36 2.31 -1.72
N VAL A 496 -24.12 3.48 -1.13
CA VAL A 496 -23.58 4.65 -1.85
C VAL A 496 -22.26 4.32 -2.55
N ALA A 497 -21.37 3.57 -1.90
CA ALA A 497 -20.09 3.20 -2.51
C ALA A 497 -20.22 2.31 -3.76
N ASP A 498 -21.20 1.42 -3.77
CA ASP A 498 -21.49 0.54 -4.91
C ASP A 498 -22.15 1.34 -6.03
N PHE A 499 -23.09 2.23 -5.69
CA PHE A 499 -23.67 3.18 -6.64
C PHE A 499 -22.59 3.99 -7.36
N LEU A 500 -21.66 4.61 -6.61
CA LEU A 500 -20.59 5.44 -7.19
C LEU A 500 -19.63 4.64 -8.07
N GLN A 501 -19.34 3.39 -7.74
CA GLN A 501 -18.52 2.52 -8.58
C GLN A 501 -19.22 2.13 -9.87
N LEU A 502 -20.52 1.86 -9.82
CA LEU A 502 -21.32 1.56 -11.01
C LEU A 502 -21.44 2.77 -11.94
N VAL A 503 -21.69 3.97 -11.40
CA VAL A 503 -21.73 5.23 -12.18
C VAL A 503 -20.40 5.49 -12.89
N SER A 504 -19.29 5.02 -12.34
CA SER A 504 -17.95 5.17 -12.91
C SER A 504 -17.63 4.16 -14.03
N THR A 505 -18.55 3.24 -14.37
CA THR A 505 -18.39 2.25 -15.44
C THR A 505 -19.45 2.47 -16.53
N GLU A 506 -19.13 2.25 -17.80
CA GLU A 506 -20.09 2.45 -18.90
C GLU A 506 -21.37 1.61 -18.72
N ASP A 507 -21.22 0.32 -18.41
CA ASP A 507 -22.34 -0.62 -18.22
C ASP A 507 -23.21 -0.26 -17.02
N GLY A 508 -22.59 0.17 -15.91
CA GLY A 508 -23.29 0.57 -14.70
C GLY A 508 -24.01 1.91 -14.89
N ALA A 509 -23.33 2.89 -15.49
CA ALA A 509 -23.89 4.19 -15.83
C ALA A 509 -25.12 4.04 -16.73
N ALA A 510 -25.06 3.18 -17.75
CA ALA A 510 -26.20 2.93 -18.64
C ALA A 510 -27.44 2.38 -17.94
N LYS A 511 -27.28 1.63 -16.84
CA LYS A 511 -28.41 1.05 -16.07
C LYS A 511 -28.97 2.01 -15.02
N LEU A 512 -28.12 2.84 -14.43
CA LEU A 512 -28.49 3.76 -13.35
C LEU A 512 -29.02 5.11 -13.86
N TYR A 513 -28.76 5.42 -15.12
CA TYR A 513 -29.16 6.66 -15.75
C TYR A 513 -30.64 6.64 -16.16
N LEU A 514 -31.45 7.40 -15.44
CA LEU A 514 -32.90 7.53 -15.61
C LEU A 514 -33.28 9.03 -15.58
N PRO A 515 -33.02 9.78 -16.68
CA PRO A 515 -33.30 11.20 -16.73
C PRO A 515 -34.83 11.46 -16.67
N PRO A 516 -35.31 12.39 -15.84
CA PRO A 516 -36.73 12.73 -15.80
C PRO A 516 -37.22 13.22 -17.17
N PRO A 517 -38.41 12.80 -17.63
CA PRO A 517 -38.95 13.25 -18.91
C PRO A 517 -39.12 14.78 -18.92
N GLY A 518 -38.55 15.44 -19.92
CA GLY A 518 -38.60 16.91 -20.06
C GLY A 518 -37.47 17.70 -19.36
N SER A 519 -36.51 17.02 -18.73
CA SER A 519 -35.36 17.65 -18.03
C SER A 519 -34.31 18.29 -18.93
N GLY A 520 -34.34 18.02 -20.25
CA GLY A 520 -33.32 18.49 -21.20
C GLY A 520 -31.98 17.74 -21.11
N LEU A 521 -31.88 16.72 -20.25
CA LEU A 521 -30.74 15.83 -20.14
C LEU A 521 -30.65 14.88 -21.36
N PRO A 522 -29.45 14.41 -21.73
CA PRO A 522 -29.28 13.50 -22.86
C PRO A 522 -30.05 12.18 -22.63
N PRO A 523 -30.51 11.49 -23.69
CA PRO A 523 -31.29 10.26 -23.56
C PRO A 523 -30.44 9.04 -23.16
N THR A 524 -29.12 9.13 -23.29
CA THR A 524 -28.16 8.08 -22.93
C THR A 524 -27.24 8.55 -21.83
N ALA A 525 -26.74 7.60 -21.02
CA ALA A 525 -25.78 7.91 -19.98
C ALA A 525 -24.54 8.62 -20.56
N PRO A 526 -24.06 9.70 -19.92
CA PRO A 526 -22.88 10.43 -20.35
C PRO A 526 -21.61 9.59 -20.21
N SER A 527 -20.62 9.82 -21.09
CA SER A 527 -19.30 9.19 -20.99
C SER A 527 -18.49 9.73 -19.81
N ALA A 528 -17.39 9.07 -19.44
CA ALA A 528 -16.49 9.54 -18.39
C ALA A 528 -15.92 10.95 -18.68
N GLU A 529 -15.64 11.26 -19.96
CA GLU A 529 -15.20 12.59 -20.40
C GLU A 529 -16.31 13.65 -20.29
N GLU A 530 -17.56 13.28 -20.61
CA GLU A 530 -18.70 14.18 -20.45
C GLU A 530 -18.99 14.45 -18.97
N LEU A 531 -18.93 13.42 -18.12
CA LEU A 531 -19.06 13.54 -16.65
C LEU A 531 -17.98 14.45 -16.06
N GLU A 532 -16.75 14.31 -16.50
CA GLU A 532 -15.66 15.22 -16.12
C GLU A 532 -15.98 16.67 -16.53
N SER A 533 -16.50 16.89 -17.73
CA SER A 533 -16.87 18.22 -18.20
C SER A 533 -18.01 18.83 -17.37
N PHE A 534 -19.00 18.04 -16.98
CA PHE A 534 -20.08 18.46 -16.08
C PHE A 534 -19.55 18.79 -14.69
N PHE A 535 -18.63 17.97 -14.18
CA PHE A 535 -17.96 18.23 -12.90
C PHE A 535 -17.22 19.56 -12.90
N ARG A 536 -16.44 19.85 -13.95
CA ARG A 536 -15.72 21.13 -14.10
C ARG A 536 -16.64 22.35 -14.14
N LEU A 537 -17.85 22.19 -14.67
CA LEU A 537 -18.87 23.25 -14.75
C LEU A 537 -19.74 23.34 -13.48
N SER A 538 -19.65 22.37 -12.58
CA SER A 538 -20.43 22.32 -11.35
C SER A 538 -19.89 23.27 -10.28
N ALA A 539 -20.69 23.54 -9.25
CA ALA A 539 -20.26 24.31 -8.08
C ALA A 539 -19.06 23.66 -7.36
N PHE A 540 -18.92 22.32 -7.43
CA PHE A 540 -17.78 21.59 -6.85
C PHE A 540 -16.50 21.78 -7.68
N GLY A 541 -16.61 21.79 -9.00
CA GLY A 541 -15.51 22.13 -9.91
C GLY A 541 -15.02 23.56 -9.69
N ASP A 542 -15.95 24.52 -9.62
CA ASP A 542 -15.65 25.92 -9.30
C ASP A 542 -15.02 26.07 -7.92
N ARG A 543 -15.47 25.29 -6.92
CA ARG A 543 -14.89 25.26 -5.57
C ARG A 543 -13.41 24.86 -5.62
N ILE A 544 -13.05 23.81 -6.35
CA ILE A 544 -11.66 23.37 -6.52
C ILE A 544 -10.85 24.41 -7.27
N GLN A 545 -11.37 24.95 -8.37
CA GLN A 545 -10.70 26.00 -9.14
C GLN A 545 -10.45 27.26 -8.29
N ASN A 546 -11.40 27.64 -7.45
CA ASN A 546 -11.24 28.75 -6.50
C ASN A 546 -10.21 28.42 -5.41
N GLN A 547 -10.17 27.19 -4.90
CA GLN A 547 -9.13 26.76 -3.96
C GLN A 547 -7.73 26.74 -4.57
N LEU A 548 -7.60 26.33 -5.83
CA LEU A 548 -6.33 26.36 -6.57
C LEU A 548 -5.80 27.80 -6.75
N LYS A 549 -6.70 28.77 -6.97
CA LYS A 549 -6.37 30.20 -7.13
C LYS A 549 -6.11 30.93 -5.81
N LYS A 550 -6.71 30.49 -4.70
CA LYS A 550 -6.49 31.11 -3.39
C LYS A 550 -5.00 31.07 -3.03
N PRO A 551 -4.43 32.09 -2.37
CA PRO A 551 -3.06 32.01 -1.86
C PRO A 551 -2.88 30.79 -0.94
N PHE A 552 -1.67 30.26 -0.88
CA PHE A 552 -1.35 29.16 0.03
C PHE A 552 -1.37 29.66 1.47
N LYS A 553 -2.05 28.94 2.36
CA LYS A 553 -2.04 29.29 3.79
C LYS A 553 -0.65 29.08 4.40
N TYR A 554 0.02 28.01 3.98
CA TYR A 554 1.35 27.63 4.44
C TYR A 554 2.31 27.66 3.24
N VAL A 555 3.40 28.43 3.34
CA VAL A 555 4.40 28.61 2.26
C VAL A 555 5.81 28.29 2.75
N TRP A 556 6.68 27.79 1.88
CA TRP A 556 8.06 27.51 2.24
C TRP A 556 8.84 28.78 2.60
N LYS A 557 9.80 28.67 3.53
CA LYS A 557 10.72 29.77 3.82
C LYS A 557 11.61 30.04 2.60
N SER A 558 11.59 31.27 2.07
CA SER A 558 12.45 31.66 0.93
C SER A 558 13.92 31.62 1.34
N THR A 559 14.70 30.70 0.74
CA THR A 559 16.13 30.52 1.04
C THR A 559 17.04 31.38 0.16
N HIS A 560 16.54 31.95 -0.94
CA HIS A 560 17.33 32.80 -1.84
C HIS A 560 16.49 33.99 -2.32
N GLY A 561 16.98 35.19 -2.02
CA GLY A 561 16.39 36.44 -2.50
C GLY A 561 16.54 36.57 -4.01
N SER A 562 15.52 36.19 -4.76
CA SER A 562 15.21 36.73 -6.09
C SER A 562 13.78 36.40 -6.47
N GLY A 563 12.88 37.36 -6.24
CA GLY A 563 11.78 37.69 -7.15
C GLY A 563 10.75 36.61 -7.49
N SER A 564 9.97 36.16 -6.52
CA SER A 564 8.53 35.94 -6.72
C SER A 564 7.85 36.04 -5.36
N GLU A 565 6.98 37.04 -5.20
CA GLU A 565 6.16 37.24 -4.01
C GLU A 565 5.17 36.07 -3.86
N GLU A 566 5.63 34.96 -3.27
CA GLU A 566 4.75 33.86 -2.85
C GLU A 566 3.95 34.34 -1.64
N SER A 567 2.80 34.95 -1.93
CA SER A 567 1.87 35.50 -0.95
C SER A 567 1.21 34.36 -0.18
N GLY A 568 1.76 34.01 0.98
CA GLY A 568 1.11 33.16 1.98
C GLY A 568 1.18 33.78 3.37
N GLU A 569 0.20 33.46 4.22
CA GLU A 569 0.05 34.09 5.54
C GLU A 569 1.05 33.54 6.58
N ILE A 570 1.48 32.28 6.46
CA ILE A 570 2.31 31.60 7.46
C ILE A 570 3.44 30.81 6.80
N VAL A 571 4.69 31.03 7.25
CA VAL A 571 5.84 30.22 6.84
C VAL A 571 5.69 28.80 7.41
N SER A 572 5.65 27.81 6.52
CA SER A 572 5.54 26.40 6.85
C SER A 572 6.78 25.90 7.56
N ARG A 573 6.59 25.28 8.74
CA ARG A 573 7.67 24.54 9.44
C ARG A 573 8.19 23.33 8.64
N LEU A 574 7.50 22.95 7.57
CA LEU A 574 7.93 21.89 6.64
C LEU A 574 9.33 22.13 6.08
N SER A 575 9.71 23.39 5.83
CA SER A 575 11.05 23.73 5.32
C SER A 575 12.17 23.52 6.33
N GLU A 576 11.86 23.55 7.62
CA GLU A 576 12.81 23.37 8.72
C GLU A 576 12.77 21.95 9.28
N ALA A 577 11.70 21.20 8.99
CA ALA A 577 11.50 19.85 9.47
C ALA A 577 12.62 18.91 9.02
N LYS A 578 13.37 18.36 9.99
CA LYS A 578 14.41 17.34 9.74
C LYS A 578 13.85 16.15 8.94
N ALA A 579 12.57 15.82 9.10
CA ALA A 579 11.91 14.74 8.38
C ALA A 579 11.98 14.87 6.85
N VAL A 580 11.96 16.10 6.32
CA VAL A 580 11.95 16.37 4.88
C VAL A 580 13.35 16.72 4.36
N ASN A 581 14.15 17.41 5.17
CA ASN A 581 15.51 17.77 4.80
C ASN A 581 16.51 16.60 4.91
N GLN A 582 16.19 15.58 5.72
CA GLN A 582 17.00 14.38 5.85
C GLN A 582 16.25 13.18 5.28
N LYS A 583 16.85 12.53 4.27
CA LYS A 583 16.26 11.35 3.65
C LYS A 583 16.06 10.20 4.65
N TYR A 584 17.04 9.97 5.52
CA TYR A 584 17.05 8.86 6.46
C TYR A 584 17.14 9.35 7.90
N ALA A 585 16.38 8.74 8.81
CA ALA A 585 16.37 9.12 10.22
C ALA A 585 17.68 8.74 10.95
N ASN A 586 18.36 7.69 10.48
CA ASN A 586 19.52 7.11 11.12
C ASN A 586 20.79 7.32 10.30
N ASN A 587 21.90 7.51 11.00
CA ASN A 587 23.24 7.49 10.40
C ASN A 587 23.59 6.09 9.86
N PHE A 588 24.58 6.04 8.96
CA PHE A 588 25.07 4.80 8.34
C PHE A 588 25.28 3.67 9.35
N PHE A 589 26.08 3.89 10.39
CA PHE A 589 26.43 2.85 11.37
C PHE A 589 25.21 2.32 12.14
N ARG A 590 24.30 3.22 12.54
CA ARG A 590 23.10 2.84 13.28
C ARG A 590 22.17 2.01 12.38
N SER A 591 21.94 2.44 11.15
CA SER A 591 21.18 1.68 10.15
C SER A 591 21.79 0.31 9.89
N THR A 592 23.12 0.24 9.68
CA THR A 592 23.84 -1.03 9.46
C THR A 592 23.69 -1.96 10.67
N GLN A 593 23.79 -1.45 11.90
CA GLN A 593 23.60 -2.25 13.11
C GLN A 593 22.19 -2.84 13.20
N ILE A 594 21.15 -2.04 12.98
CA ILE A 594 19.75 -2.48 13.04
C ILE A 594 19.49 -3.56 11.99
N ILE A 595 19.96 -3.34 10.76
CA ILE A 595 19.79 -4.30 9.66
C ILE A 595 20.59 -5.58 9.91
N ALA A 596 21.83 -5.49 10.39
CA ALA A 596 22.65 -6.64 10.73
C ALA A 596 21.98 -7.50 11.82
N MET A 597 21.45 -6.87 12.86
CA MET A 597 20.72 -7.58 13.92
C MET A 597 19.46 -8.25 13.39
N ARG A 598 18.69 -7.58 12.53
CA ARG A 598 17.53 -8.17 11.85
C ARG A 598 17.90 -9.43 11.06
N PHE A 599 18.93 -9.35 10.22
CA PHE A 599 19.37 -10.50 9.42
C PHE A 599 19.96 -11.63 10.28
N PHE A 600 20.64 -11.28 11.38
CA PHE A 600 21.14 -12.27 12.33
C PHE A 600 20.00 -13.05 13.01
N ILE A 601 18.93 -12.36 13.42
CA ILE A 601 17.72 -13.00 13.96
C ILE A 601 17.06 -13.91 12.91
N LEU A 602 16.93 -13.43 11.67
CA LEU A 602 16.37 -14.22 10.57
C LEU A 602 17.19 -15.49 10.31
N TRP A 603 18.51 -15.37 10.33
CA TRP A 603 19.43 -16.50 10.20
C TRP A 603 19.24 -17.52 11.33
N LEU A 604 19.26 -17.08 12.59
CA LEU A 604 19.04 -17.95 13.76
C LEU A 604 17.71 -18.72 13.71
N ARG A 605 16.68 -18.11 13.11
CA ARG A 605 15.34 -18.71 12.99
C ARG A 605 15.22 -19.68 11.81
N ASP A 606 16.08 -19.59 10.80
CA ASP A 606 16.07 -20.52 9.67
C ASP A 606 16.84 -21.82 9.96
N LYS A 607 16.33 -22.59 10.92
CA LYS A 607 16.94 -23.85 11.36
C LYS A 607 17.12 -24.86 10.22
N ARG A 608 16.26 -24.83 9.21
CA ARG A 608 16.33 -25.75 8.06
C ARG A 608 17.56 -25.47 7.22
N VAL A 609 17.84 -24.19 6.94
CA VAL A 609 19.04 -23.78 6.20
C VAL A 609 20.31 -24.08 7.00
N ILE A 610 20.32 -23.81 8.32
CA ILE A 610 21.47 -24.13 9.19
C ILE A 610 21.75 -25.64 9.20
N MET A 611 20.71 -26.47 9.37
CA MET A 611 20.85 -27.93 9.36
C MET A 611 21.35 -28.45 8.00
N ALA A 612 20.78 -27.96 6.90
CA ALA A 612 21.21 -28.32 5.55
C ALA A 612 22.67 -27.94 5.29
N SER A 613 23.10 -26.74 5.72
CA SER A 613 24.49 -26.31 5.58
C SER A 613 25.44 -27.18 6.42
N THR A 614 25.04 -27.51 7.65
CA THR A 614 25.81 -28.40 8.54
C THR A 614 26.03 -29.77 7.91
N VAL A 615 24.95 -30.42 7.45
CA VAL A 615 25.03 -31.73 6.78
C VAL A 615 25.87 -31.65 5.52
N LYS A 616 25.65 -30.63 4.67
CA LYS A 616 26.42 -30.40 3.44
C LYS A 616 27.91 -30.29 3.73
N ASN A 617 28.32 -29.45 4.68
CA ASN A 617 29.75 -29.19 4.94
C ASN A 617 30.47 -30.39 5.57
N VAL A 618 29.79 -31.16 6.43
CA VAL A 618 30.35 -32.41 6.98
C VAL A 618 30.53 -33.45 5.88
N LEU A 619 29.51 -33.68 5.05
CA LEU A 619 29.60 -34.63 3.93
C LEU A 619 30.69 -34.25 2.93
N MET A 620 30.80 -32.95 2.63
CA MET A 620 31.81 -32.41 1.72
C MET A 620 33.23 -32.52 2.30
N GLY A 621 33.40 -32.28 3.61
CA GLY A 621 34.68 -32.48 4.30
C GLY A 621 35.11 -33.94 4.27
N LEU A 622 34.19 -34.87 4.58
CA LEU A 622 34.45 -36.31 4.58
C LEU A 622 34.75 -36.86 3.19
N SER A 623 34.02 -36.41 2.16
CA SER A 623 34.23 -36.88 0.79
C SER A 623 35.58 -36.42 0.25
N CYS A 624 35.92 -35.14 0.40
CA CYS A 624 37.21 -34.59 -0.02
C CYS A 624 38.37 -35.18 0.77
N GLY A 625 38.23 -35.22 2.10
CA GLY A 625 39.24 -35.76 2.99
C GLY A 625 39.47 -37.26 2.79
N GLY A 626 38.42 -38.02 2.45
CA GLY A 626 38.51 -39.45 2.17
C GLY A 626 39.21 -39.77 0.84
N ILE A 627 38.95 -39.00 -0.22
CA ILE A 627 39.61 -39.20 -1.52
C ILE A 627 41.12 -38.96 -1.43
N PHE A 628 41.54 -37.96 -0.66
CA PHE A 628 42.95 -37.57 -0.50
C PHE A 628 43.53 -37.98 0.86
N PHE A 629 43.00 -39.06 1.45
CA PHE A 629 43.35 -39.47 2.80
C PHE A 629 44.85 -39.75 2.96
N GLY A 630 45.50 -39.01 3.86
CA GLY A 630 46.92 -39.19 4.20
C GLY A 630 47.87 -39.16 3.00
N THR A 631 47.69 -38.22 2.07
CA THR A 631 48.49 -38.16 0.84
C THR A 631 49.80 -37.39 1.03
N ASP A 632 50.92 -38.01 0.66
CA ASP A 632 52.25 -37.38 0.74
C ASP A 632 52.74 -36.80 -0.60
N ASN A 633 52.04 -37.08 -1.70
CA ASN A 633 52.43 -36.66 -3.04
C ASN A 633 52.14 -35.15 -3.25
N PRO A 634 53.14 -34.32 -3.64
CA PRO A 634 52.94 -32.89 -3.82
C PRO A 634 51.83 -32.52 -4.82
N ILE A 635 51.68 -33.29 -5.90
CA ILE A 635 50.62 -33.10 -6.91
C ILE A 635 49.24 -33.39 -6.30
N SER A 636 49.12 -34.44 -5.48
CA SER A 636 47.88 -34.81 -4.81
C SER A 636 47.49 -33.78 -3.75
N ILE A 637 48.46 -33.22 -3.03
CA ILE A 637 48.23 -32.12 -2.08
C ILE A 637 47.72 -30.87 -2.81
N GLN A 638 48.35 -30.48 -3.92
CA GLN A 638 47.85 -29.37 -4.75
C GLN A 638 46.44 -29.64 -5.29
N GLY A 639 46.17 -30.86 -5.77
CA GLY A 639 44.84 -31.28 -6.23
C GLY A 639 43.78 -31.22 -5.12
N SER A 640 44.13 -31.58 -3.89
CA SER A 640 43.24 -31.48 -2.73
C SER A 640 42.84 -30.04 -2.42
N LEU A 641 43.79 -29.10 -2.49
CA LEU A 641 43.55 -27.67 -2.23
C LEU A 641 42.68 -27.06 -3.33
N PHE A 642 42.93 -27.44 -4.59
CA PHE A 642 42.10 -27.06 -5.73
C PHE A 642 40.66 -27.58 -5.55
N GLN A 643 40.50 -28.86 -5.17
CA GLN A 643 39.18 -29.46 -4.92
C GLN A 643 38.44 -28.76 -3.78
N ALA A 644 39.13 -28.41 -2.69
CA ALA A 644 38.55 -27.67 -1.58
C ALA A 644 38.01 -26.29 -2.02
N GLY A 645 38.76 -25.56 -2.86
CA GLY A 645 38.31 -24.31 -3.45
C GLY A 645 37.06 -24.46 -4.32
N MET A 646 37.03 -25.48 -5.19
CA MET A 646 35.86 -25.74 -6.06
C MET A 646 34.60 -26.03 -5.25
N PHE A 647 34.74 -26.74 -4.15
CA PHE A 647 33.63 -27.05 -3.26
C PHE A 647 33.10 -25.84 -2.49
N VAL A 648 33.97 -24.91 -2.10
CA VAL A 648 33.55 -23.62 -1.53
C VAL A 648 32.73 -22.81 -2.55
N LEU A 649 33.16 -22.77 -3.82
CA LEU A 649 32.41 -22.12 -4.90
C LEU A 649 31.03 -22.77 -5.10
N LEU A 650 30.98 -24.11 -5.21
CA LEU A 650 29.73 -24.85 -5.34
C LEU A 650 28.79 -24.62 -4.14
N GLY A 651 29.35 -24.59 -2.93
CA GLY A 651 28.63 -24.28 -1.69
C GLY A 651 28.02 -22.88 -1.70
N SER A 652 28.70 -21.90 -2.30
CA SER A 652 28.21 -20.52 -2.42
C SER A 652 27.02 -20.43 -3.40
N ILE A 653 27.09 -21.13 -4.54
CA ILE A 653 26.01 -21.19 -5.55
C ILE A 653 24.72 -21.79 -4.96
N THR A 654 24.84 -22.86 -4.17
CA THR A 654 23.65 -23.50 -3.56
C THR A 654 22.98 -22.64 -2.49
N SER A 655 23.76 -21.79 -1.81
CA SER A 655 23.26 -20.90 -0.76
C SER A 655 22.59 -19.62 -1.29
N SER A 656 22.72 -19.32 -2.59
CA SER A 656 22.35 -18.02 -3.15
C SER A 656 20.87 -17.89 -3.56
N SER A 657 20.09 -18.98 -3.57
CA SER A 657 18.70 -18.97 -4.05
C SER A 657 17.78 -18.06 -3.24
N GLY A 658 17.99 -17.94 -1.92
CA GLY A 658 17.17 -17.07 -1.06
C GLY A 658 17.43 -15.56 -1.21
N LEU A 659 18.49 -15.14 -1.92
CA LEU A 659 18.87 -13.72 -2.05
C LEU A 659 17.89 -12.91 -2.92
N VAL A 660 17.27 -13.56 -3.91
CA VAL A 660 16.39 -12.88 -4.88
C VAL A 660 15.02 -12.55 -4.27
N GLY A 661 14.51 -13.42 -3.39
CA GLY A 661 13.22 -13.22 -2.71
C GLY A 661 13.15 -11.96 -1.85
N ASP A 662 14.28 -11.53 -1.27
CA ASP A 662 14.33 -10.33 -0.41
C ASP A 662 14.18 -9.01 -1.18
N ARG A 663 14.31 -9.01 -2.52
CA ARG A 663 14.34 -7.76 -3.32
C ARG A 663 13.05 -6.97 -3.22
N MET A 664 11.90 -7.65 -3.24
CA MET A 664 10.62 -6.95 -3.19
C MET A 664 10.44 -6.20 -1.87
N LEU A 665 10.86 -6.84 -0.77
CA LEU A 665 10.89 -6.22 0.55
C LEU A 665 11.88 -5.05 0.62
N PHE A 666 13.05 -5.19 -0.01
CA PHE A 666 14.01 -4.10 -0.13
C PHE A 666 13.42 -2.89 -0.88
N TYR A 667 12.78 -3.10 -2.05
CA TYR A 667 12.19 -2.01 -2.82
C TYR A 667 11.07 -1.30 -2.05
N LYS A 668 10.19 -2.06 -1.38
CA LYS A 668 9.18 -1.49 -0.48
C LYS A 668 9.80 -0.58 0.59
N HIS A 669 10.85 -1.04 1.29
CA HIS A 669 11.53 -0.22 2.30
C HIS A 669 12.31 0.96 1.71
N ALA A 670 12.85 0.81 0.49
CA ALA A 670 13.59 1.86 -0.20
C ALA A 670 12.67 3.00 -0.62
N ASP A 671 11.49 2.69 -1.19
CA ASP A 671 10.46 3.65 -1.57
C ASP A 671 9.91 4.39 -0.34
N ALA A 672 9.89 3.74 0.82
CA ALA A 672 9.51 4.33 2.10
C ALA A 672 10.70 4.92 2.90
N ASN A 673 11.90 5.06 2.32
CA ASN A 673 13.09 5.65 2.95
C ASN A 673 13.47 5.08 4.34
N PHE A 674 13.33 3.78 4.56
CA PHE A 674 13.74 3.18 5.84
C PHE A 674 15.24 3.29 6.08
N TYR A 675 16.04 3.08 5.03
CA TYR A 675 17.50 3.06 5.07
C TYR A 675 18.06 3.23 3.66
N SER A 676 19.33 3.64 3.58
CA SER A 676 20.09 3.67 2.33
C SER A 676 20.52 2.26 1.90
N SER A 677 20.79 2.07 0.61
CA SER A 677 21.24 0.80 0.03
C SER A 677 22.55 0.29 0.63
N TRP A 678 23.48 1.18 0.97
CA TRP A 678 24.78 0.79 1.54
C TRP A 678 24.66 0.12 2.92
N PRO A 679 23.97 0.71 3.91
CA PRO A 679 23.68 0.03 5.18
C PRO A 679 23.02 -1.33 5.04
N TYR A 680 22.14 -1.49 4.04
CA TYR A 680 21.49 -2.77 3.78
C TYR A 680 22.49 -3.83 3.32
N VAL A 681 23.32 -3.52 2.32
CA VAL A 681 24.35 -4.43 1.81
C VAL A 681 25.37 -4.76 2.89
N SER A 682 25.89 -3.76 3.60
CA SER A 682 26.87 -3.96 4.68
C SER A 682 26.27 -4.75 5.85
N GLY A 683 25.05 -4.43 6.28
CA GLY A 683 24.39 -5.12 7.39
C GLY A 683 24.13 -6.60 7.07
N ARG A 684 23.70 -6.89 5.84
CA ARG A 684 23.54 -8.27 5.35
C ARG A 684 24.86 -9.02 5.32
N ALA A 685 25.93 -8.40 4.79
CA ALA A 685 27.26 -9.02 4.74
C ALA A 685 27.79 -9.34 6.15
N LEU A 686 27.60 -8.44 7.13
CA LEU A 686 27.99 -8.67 8.52
C LEU A 686 27.22 -9.82 9.16
N ALA A 687 25.90 -9.90 8.90
CA ALA A 687 25.06 -10.98 9.44
C ALA A 687 25.41 -12.37 8.87
N GLN A 688 26.09 -12.44 7.72
CA GLN A 688 26.54 -13.70 7.12
C GLN A 688 27.84 -14.25 7.73
N ILE A 689 28.66 -13.40 8.37
CA ILE A 689 29.97 -13.79 8.91
C ILE A 689 29.88 -14.99 9.88
N PRO A 690 28.95 -15.02 10.87
CA PRO A 690 28.85 -16.15 11.79
C PRO A 690 28.57 -17.48 11.08
N GLN A 691 27.70 -17.46 10.07
CA GLN A 691 27.36 -18.64 9.27
C GLN A 691 28.56 -19.11 8.46
N THR A 692 29.21 -18.21 7.71
CA THR A 692 30.38 -18.56 6.89
C THR A 692 31.53 -19.06 7.75
N LEU A 693 31.72 -18.51 8.95
CA LEU A 693 32.73 -18.94 9.91
C LEU A 693 32.46 -20.38 10.37
N LEU A 694 31.22 -20.67 10.77
CA LEU A 694 30.82 -22.01 11.23
C LEU A 694 30.94 -23.05 10.11
N ASP A 695 30.44 -22.70 8.91
CA ASP A 695 30.51 -23.55 7.72
C ASP A 695 31.96 -23.89 7.35
N THR A 696 32.81 -22.86 7.33
CA THR A 696 34.24 -23.03 7.01
C THR A 696 34.95 -23.83 8.09
N MET A 697 34.65 -23.60 9.37
CA MET A 697 35.31 -24.30 10.47
C MET A 697 35.02 -25.79 10.43
N MET A 698 33.75 -26.18 10.23
CA MET A 698 33.37 -27.59 10.13
C MET A 698 34.07 -28.30 8.97
N PHE A 699 34.08 -27.67 7.79
CA PHE A 699 34.77 -28.22 6.63
C PHE A 699 36.29 -28.28 6.84
N ALA A 700 36.91 -27.19 7.28
CA ALA A 700 38.36 -27.06 7.39
C ALA A 700 38.95 -28.02 8.41
N VAL A 701 38.31 -28.23 9.55
CA VAL A 701 38.79 -29.19 10.57
C VAL A 701 38.80 -30.61 10.00
N ILE A 702 37.71 -31.05 9.39
CA ILE A 702 37.63 -32.41 8.82
C ILE A 702 38.66 -32.57 7.69
N PHE A 703 38.67 -31.62 6.75
CA PHE A 703 39.51 -31.68 5.57
C PHE A 703 41.01 -31.64 5.91
N TYR A 704 41.44 -30.68 6.74
CA TYR A 704 42.87 -30.47 7.04
C TYR A 704 43.52 -31.69 7.69
N TYR A 705 42.83 -32.29 8.68
CA TYR A 705 43.37 -33.46 9.40
C TYR A 705 43.23 -34.76 8.62
N MET A 706 42.19 -34.95 7.80
CA MET A 706 42.04 -36.17 7.00
C MET A 706 43.02 -36.24 5.83
N VAL A 707 43.25 -35.12 5.13
CA VAL A 707 44.22 -35.09 4.02
C VAL A 707 45.65 -35.23 4.53
N GLY A 708 45.92 -34.74 5.75
CA GLY A 708 47.26 -34.77 6.34
C GLY A 708 48.15 -33.64 5.82
N LEU A 709 47.59 -32.43 5.66
CA LEU A 709 48.34 -31.28 5.14
C LEU A 709 49.58 -30.94 6.00
N ALA A 710 50.59 -30.35 5.34
CA ALA A 710 51.90 -30.09 5.92
C ALA A 710 51.81 -29.28 7.23
N GLY A 711 52.41 -29.84 8.30
CA GLY A 711 52.41 -29.24 9.63
C GLY A 711 51.15 -29.51 10.46
N ARG A 712 50.55 -30.70 10.37
CA ARG A 712 49.46 -31.17 11.25
C ARG A 712 49.71 -30.98 12.75
N GLU A 713 50.98 -30.90 13.14
CA GLU A 713 51.44 -30.71 14.53
C GLU A 713 51.54 -29.22 14.90
N SER A 714 51.59 -28.32 13.91
CA SER A 714 51.65 -26.88 14.09
C SER A 714 50.26 -26.25 13.92
N VAL A 715 49.71 -25.79 15.04
CA VAL A 715 48.43 -25.08 15.10
C VAL A 715 48.42 -23.83 14.20
N SER A 716 49.58 -23.19 13.99
CA SER A 716 49.70 -21.98 13.15
C SER A 716 49.34 -22.25 11.68
N ASN A 717 49.72 -23.40 11.13
CA ASN A 717 49.49 -23.71 9.72
C ASN A 717 48.01 -23.99 9.44
N PHE A 718 47.32 -24.61 10.40
CA PHE A 718 45.88 -24.78 10.35
C PHE A 718 45.17 -23.41 10.29
N PHE A 719 45.56 -22.46 11.15
CA PHE A 719 44.95 -21.13 11.15
C PHE A 719 45.18 -20.38 9.84
N THR A 720 46.37 -20.47 9.23
CA THR A 720 46.62 -19.89 7.91
C THR A 720 45.71 -20.50 6.85
N PHE A 721 45.59 -21.83 6.79
CA PHE A 721 44.67 -22.51 5.88
C PHE A 721 43.21 -22.10 6.11
N PHE A 722 42.78 -22.09 7.36
CA PHE A 722 41.43 -21.71 7.77
C PHE A 722 41.09 -20.28 7.32
N VAL A 723 41.98 -19.32 7.58
CA VAL A 723 41.78 -17.92 7.18
C VAL A 723 41.69 -17.79 5.66
N ILE A 724 42.53 -18.50 4.90
CA ILE A 724 42.49 -18.47 3.43
C ILE A 724 41.15 -19.00 2.91
N ILE A 725 40.71 -20.17 3.36
CA ILE A 725 39.42 -20.76 2.93
C ILE A 725 38.25 -19.90 3.40
N PHE A 726 38.31 -19.34 4.61
CA PHE A 726 37.28 -18.47 5.15
C PHE A 726 37.11 -17.20 4.33
N LEU A 727 38.22 -16.51 4.01
CA LEU A 727 38.21 -15.33 3.16
C LEU A 727 37.70 -15.67 1.75
N PHE A 728 38.13 -16.81 1.20
CA PHE A 728 37.67 -17.28 -0.10
C PHE A 728 36.16 -17.58 -0.11
N SER A 729 35.63 -18.20 0.94
CA SER A 729 34.20 -18.45 1.10
C SER A 729 33.41 -17.14 1.25
N LEU A 730 33.92 -16.20 2.04
CA LEU A 730 33.30 -14.88 2.20
C LEU A 730 33.21 -14.14 0.86
N LEU A 731 34.30 -14.11 0.09
CA LEU A 731 34.35 -13.48 -1.23
C LEU A 731 33.37 -14.14 -2.21
N SER A 732 33.33 -15.48 -2.23
CA SER A 732 32.42 -16.24 -3.10
C SER A 732 30.95 -15.96 -2.79
N ASN A 733 30.59 -15.86 -1.50
CA ASN A 733 29.24 -15.50 -1.06
C ASN A 733 28.86 -14.06 -1.45
N GLN A 734 29.77 -13.09 -1.27
CA GLN A 734 29.51 -11.70 -1.67
C GLN A 734 29.41 -11.55 -3.20
N GLN A 735 30.19 -12.32 -3.95
CA GLN A 735 30.09 -12.36 -5.41
C GLN A 735 28.70 -12.85 -5.87
N MET A 736 28.17 -13.92 -5.25
CA MET A 736 26.80 -14.37 -5.54
C MET A 736 25.76 -13.32 -5.13
N ALA A 737 25.94 -12.65 -3.99
CA ALA A 737 25.07 -11.55 -3.56
C ALA A 737 25.03 -10.39 -4.56
N MET A 738 26.16 -10.06 -5.18
CA MET A 738 26.23 -9.06 -6.24
C MET A 738 25.39 -9.47 -7.45
N PHE A 739 25.54 -10.70 -7.96
CA PHE A 739 24.72 -11.20 -9.08
C PHE A 739 23.23 -11.25 -8.72
N ALA A 740 22.94 -11.56 -7.46
CA ALA A 740 21.60 -11.54 -6.92
C ALA A 740 21.02 -10.13 -6.73
N THR A 741 21.61 -9.07 -7.27
CA THR A 741 20.93 -7.76 -7.40
C THR A 741 20.17 -7.62 -8.72
N PHE A 742 20.64 -8.24 -9.80
CA PHE A 742 20.08 -8.06 -11.15
C PHE A 742 19.60 -9.36 -11.83
N ALA A 743 20.08 -10.53 -11.41
CA ALA A 743 19.73 -11.80 -12.04
C ALA A 743 18.34 -12.32 -11.59
N SER A 744 17.58 -13.04 -12.41
CA SER A 744 16.50 -13.89 -11.90
C SER A 744 17.06 -15.12 -11.15
N GLU A 745 16.24 -15.82 -10.36
CA GLU A 745 16.69 -16.99 -9.59
C GLU A 745 17.35 -18.07 -10.46
N SER A 746 16.77 -18.35 -11.62
CA SER A 746 17.31 -19.30 -12.60
C SER A 746 18.64 -18.81 -13.20
N SER A 747 18.71 -17.52 -13.55
CA SER A 747 19.92 -16.92 -14.13
C SER A 747 21.09 -16.88 -13.12
N LEU A 748 20.81 -16.70 -11.83
CA LEU A 748 21.82 -16.65 -10.78
C LEU A 748 22.64 -17.96 -10.70
N GLN A 749 21.97 -19.11 -10.80
CA GLN A 749 22.63 -20.42 -10.81
C GLN A 749 23.54 -20.59 -12.03
N VAL A 750 23.10 -20.10 -13.19
CA VAL A 750 23.89 -20.14 -14.43
C VAL A 750 25.16 -19.29 -14.29
N TYR A 751 25.05 -18.07 -13.74
CA TYR A 751 26.23 -17.24 -13.48
C TYR A 751 27.20 -17.92 -12.50
N GLY A 752 26.67 -18.53 -11.44
CA GLY A 752 27.44 -19.35 -10.52
C GLY A 752 28.22 -20.46 -11.23
N ALA A 753 27.57 -21.22 -12.11
CA ALA A 753 28.19 -22.30 -12.87
C ALA A 753 29.29 -21.80 -13.83
N VAL A 754 29.10 -20.64 -14.47
CA VAL A 754 30.13 -20.01 -15.31
C VAL A 754 31.34 -19.60 -14.48
N ILE A 755 31.13 -19.05 -13.28
CA ILE A 755 32.24 -18.67 -12.38
C ILE A 755 32.98 -19.91 -11.88
N LEU A 756 32.25 -20.97 -11.56
CA LEU A 756 32.86 -22.25 -11.22
C LEU A 756 33.73 -22.76 -12.37
N LEU A 757 33.23 -22.73 -13.62
CA LEU A 757 34.00 -23.12 -14.80
C LEU A 757 35.26 -22.27 -14.97
N LEU A 758 35.16 -20.95 -14.81
CA LEU A 758 36.33 -20.06 -14.87
C LEU A 758 37.33 -20.35 -13.74
N GLY A 759 36.84 -20.63 -12.53
CA GLY A 759 37.67 -21.05 -11.41
C GLY A 759 38.37 -22.39 -11.64
N ILE A 760 37.73 -23.33 -12.36
CA ILE A 760 38.34 -24.60 -12.76
C ILE A 760 39.47 -24.37 -13.75
N LEU A 761 39.23 -23.56 -14.79
CA LEU A 761 40.19 -23.33 -15.87
C LEU A 761 41.40 -22.52 -15.42
N PHE A 762 41.17 -21.43 -14.67
CA PHE A 762 42.20 -20.47 -14.28
C PHE A 762 42.69 -20.63 -12.83
N GLY A 763 42.32 -21.74 -12.17
CA GLY A 763 42.72 -22.04 -10.79
C GLY A 763 44.18 -22.45 -10.59
N GLY A 764 45.00 -22.48 -11.66
CA GLY A 764 46.45 -22.76 -11.59
C GLY A 764 46.84 -24.24 -11.47
N PHE A 765 45.87 -25.15 -11.33
CA PHE A 765 46.11 -26.60 -11.24
C PHE A 765 46.01 -27.31 -12.61
N ILE A 766 44.96 -27.04 -13.39
CA ILE A 766 44.76 -27.65 -14.73
C ILE A 766 45.66 -26.96 -15.77
N LEU A 767 45.66 -25.63 -15.76
CA LEU A 767 46.54 -24.80 -16.58
C LEU A 767 47.50 -24.07 -15.64
N ALA A 768 48.80 -24.29 -15.84
CA ALA A 768 49.83 -23.55 -15.13
C ALA A 768 49.79 -22.08 -15.56
N PRO A 769 50.00 -21.10 -14.65
CA PRO A 769 49.98 -19.68 -14.99
C PRO A 769 50.92 -19.30 -16.14
N ASP A 770 52.10 -19.94 -16.19
CA ASP A 770 53.12 -19.69 -17.22
C ASP A 770 52.75 -20.27 -18.60
N ALA A 771 51.74 -21.15 -18.66
CA ALA A 771 51.25 -21.75 -19.90
C ALA A 771 50.03 -21.00 -20.48
N ILE A 772 49.54 -19.96 -19.79
CA ILE A 772 48.46 -19.11 -20.27
C ILE A 772 49.09 -18.07 -21.23
N PRO A 773 48.61 -17.96 -22.49
CA PRO A 773 49.22 -17.10 -23.52
C PRO A 773 49.05 -15.60 -23.27
#